data_AF-U7UKT2-F1
#
_entry.id   AF-U7UKT2-F1
#
_cell.length_a   1.000
_cell.length_b   1.000
_cell.length_c   1.000
_cell.angle_alpha   90.00
_cell.angle_beta   90.00
_cell.angle_gamma   90.00
#
_symmetry.space_group_name_H-M   'P 1'
#
loop_
_entity.id
_entity.type
_entity.pdbx_description
1 polymer ?
#
loop_
_entity_poly.entity_id
_entity_poly.type
_entity_poly.pdbx_seq_one_letter_code
_entity_poly.pdbx_strand_id
1 'polypeptide(L)'
;MNNQKLNTAEYTKLVNFIWSIADDCLRDVFVRGKYRDVILPMTVIRRFDSVIEPKKKEILELKEIFKKNNAENLEEAMGLAVNLPIYNISEFTLKDLKNETNSQNLKKNFEEYLDGFSPNVREILDKFKFKNQLDTMTEAGILGSVIEKFVSYDINLSPYPVLNSEGDVIKPALDNHTMGILFEELIRRFNEENNEEAGEHFTPRDVIELMADIAIAPIENKLKDAPYTLYDGAAGTLGMCTVAVERLENIAKEKGKNITTHIYGQEINPETYAIAKADILLKGQGRDADNIFFGSTLSNDMLQGKEFDFMLSNPPYGKNWKTDLEKMGQGADKDLKKNIIDPRFITSHNEETDFRMIPDVSEGQLLFLLNNISKMKDTELGSRIVEIHDGSALFAGAVGNGSNNARKYMIENDLIEAIIQLPNNIFYNTGIATYIWILSNRKEERRKGKIQLIDASKIKTTLRKNMGKKNCKLSEENQKEILDLYLNFEDNENSKIFDNEEFGYYQLTVERPLRQKVSVNKETVSKFEEILKKLGVLEGKFDKKKVKEFADLGVKDTKGSKNELSDKDKMINYLGILKDLQRDEDYLSYAKFEKEFSKKAKGMSGIAINNLNRTGLLDLFVSKDEKAEVIKDKKGNMTHDPDLRDTEQIPLNYEGGIQAFIEKEVLPHHKDAWVDEESIQTGYEINFTKYFYVPKKLPSIKELVEDIKRLEEESEGLLDSILVGLDYEI
;
A
#
# COMPACT_ATOMS: atom_id res chain seq x y z
N MET A 1 18.31 -24.01 41.12
CA MET A 1 18.58 -22.60 41.48
C MET A 1 17.35 -21.81 41.09
N ASN A 2 16.72 -21.12 42.04
CA ASN A 2 15.53 -20.31 41.78
C ASN A 2 15.92 -19.15 40.85
N ASN A 3 15.49 -19.19 39.58
CA ASN A 3 15.57 -18.05 38.67
C ASN A 3 14.66 -16.93 39.21
N GLN A 4 15.22 -16.02 40.00
CA GLN A 4 14.56 -14.74 40.28
C GLN A 4 14.44 -13.98 38.96
N LYS A 5 13.21 -13.91 38.42
CA LYS A 5 12.89 -13.05 37.27
C LYS A 5 13.09 -11.59 37.67
N LEU A 6 13.61 -10.79 36.74
CA LEU A 6 13.75 -9.35 36.89
C LEU A 6 12.38 -8.73 37.24
N ASN A 7 12.30 -7.97 38.34
CA ASN A 7 11.03 -7.32 38.70
C ASN A 7 10.83 -6.00 37.92
N THR A 8 9.61 -5.47 37.92
CA THR A 8 9.25 -4.26 37.16
C THR A 8 10.12 -3.05 37.53
N ALA A 9 10.46 -2.87 38.81
CA ALA A 9 11.27 -1.74 39.25
C ALA A 9 12.73 -1.86 38.76
N GLU A 10 13.29 -3.07 38.78
CA GLU A 10 14.62 -3.36 38.23
C GLU A 10 14.66 -3.17 36.71
N TYR A 11 13.62 -3.61 36.00
CA TYR A 11 13.46 -3.38 34.57
C TYR A 11 13.44 -1.88 34.23
N THR A 12 12.61 -1.09 34.91
CA THR A 12 12.57 0.36 34.69
C THR A 12 13.91 1.03 34.97
N LYS A 13 14.64 0.61 36.02
CA LYS A 13 15.99 1.11 36.30
C LYS A 13 16.96 0.79 35.16
N LEU A 14 16.91 -0.43 34.63
CA LEU A 14 17.77 -0.86 33.53
C LEU A 14 17.51 -0.02 32.26
N VAL A 15 16.25 0.15 31.86
CA VAL A 15 15.88 0.97 30.70
C VAL A 15 16.38 2.41 30.88
N ASN A 16 16.15 3.00 32.05
CA ASN A 16 16.55 4.37 32.33
C ASN A 16 18.07 4.54 32.39
N PHE A 17 18.81 3.53 32.84
CA PHE A 17 20.28 3.56 32.82
C PHE A 17 20.81 3.56 31.39
N ILE A 18 20.32 2.66 30.52
CA ILE A 18 20.74 2.62 29.11
C ILE A 18 20.39 3.95 28.43
N TRP A 19 19.22 4.50 28.76
CA TRP A 19 18.80 5.80 28.26
C TRP A 19 19.71 6.94 28.73
N SER A 20 20.20 6.91 29.98
CA SER A 20 21.09 7.95 30.50
C SER A 20 22.43 8.03 29.74
N ILE A 21 22.84 6.97 29.04
CA ILE A 21 24.06 6.97 28.21
C ILE A 21 23.98 8.06 27.12
N ALA A 22 22.79 8.33 26.60
CA ALA A 22 22.58 9.43 25.65
C ALA A 22 23.02 10.78 26.26
N ASP A 23 22.60 11.04 27.49
CA ASP A 23 22.89 12.29 28.20
C ASP A 23 24.32 12.33 28.74
N ASP A 24 24.82 11.19 29.25
CA ASP A 24 26.10 11.08 29.92
C ASP A 24 27.28 11.07 28.93
N CYS A 25 27.08 10.60 27.70
CA CYS A 25 28.17 10.36 26.76
C CYS A 25 27.96 10.95 25.35
N LEU A 26 26.72 11.02 24.86
CA LEU A 26 26.46 11.28 23.44
C LEU A 26 25.97 12.70 23.15
N ARG A 27 25.45 13.41 24.16
CA ARG A 27 24.69 14.66 23.99
C ARG A 27 25.44 15.73 23.19
N ASP A 28 26.71 15.92 23.47
CA ASP A 28 27.53 16.98 22.86
C ASP A 28 28.27 16.54 21.59
N VAL A 29 28.09 15.27 21.17
CA VAL A 29 28.79 14.68 20.01
C VAL A 29 27.82 14.33 18.89
N PHE A 30 26.64 13.79 19.23
CA PHE A 30 25.62 13.37 18.29
C PHE A 30 24.38 14.25 18.40
N VAL A 31 23.69 14.48 17.29
CA VAL A 31 22.33 15.02 17.34
C VAL A 31 21.38 13.99 17.95
N ARG A 32 20.30 14.44 18.59
CA ARG A 32 19.39 13.58 19.35
C ARG A 32 18.90 12.34 18.59
N GLY A 33 18.55 12.49 17.31
CA GLY A 33 18.10 11.37 16.49
C GLY A 33 19.19 10.33 16.18
N LYS A 34 20.46 10.69 16.33
CA LYS A 34 21.62 9.83 16.07
C LYS A 34 22.11 9.06 17.30
N TYR A 35 21.52 9.26 18.48
CA TYR A 35 21.85 8.44 19.65
C TYR A 35 21.54 6.95 19.42
N ARG A 36 20.51 6.64 18.61
CA ARG A 36 20.13 5.27 18.27
C ARG A 36 21.25 4.51 17.54
N ASP A 37 22.00 5.21 16.67
CA ASP A 37 23.11 4.66 15.88
C ASP A 37 24.27 4.14 16.78
N VAL A 38 24.31 4.54 18.05
CA VAL A 38 25.31 4.06 19.04
C VAL A 38 24.66 3.15 20.07
N ILE A 39 23.54 3.56 20.69
CA ILE A 39 22.95 2.84 21.82
C ILE A 39 22.38 1.49 21.39
N LEU A 40 21.71 1.39 20.23
CA LEU A 40 21.16 0.12 19.77
C LEU A 40 22.28 -0.89 19.46
N PRO A 41 23.29 -0.58 18.62
CA PRO A 41 24.37 -1.53 18.36
C PRO A 41 25.15 -1.90 19.62
N MET A 42 25.45 -0.95 20.51
CA MET A 42 26.17 -1.25 21.76
C MET A 42 25.38 -2.14 22.71
N THR A 43 24.05 -1.99 22.76
CA THR A 43 23.18 -2.90 23.53
C THR A 43 23.27 -4.32 22.99
N VAL A 44 23.21 -4.48 21.66
CA VAL A 44 23.36 -5.78 20.98
C VAL A 44 24.76 -6.37 21.23
N ILE A 45 25.82 -5.58 21.01
CA ILE A 45 27.21 -5.98 21.25
C ILE A 45 27.39 -6.47 22.68
N ARG A 46 26.89 -5.71 23.67
CA ARG A 46 27.05 -6.08 25.08
C ARG A 46 26.30 -7.37 25.43
N ARG A 47 25.08 -7.56 24.90
CA ARG A 47 24.35 -8.83 25.09
C ARG A 47 25.14 -9.98 24.50
N PHE A 48 25.58 -9.88 23.25
CA PHE A 48 26.35 -10.92 22.57
C PHE A 48 27.67 -11.25 23.27
N ASP A 49 28.43 -10.23 23.65
CA ASP A 49 29.66 -10.39 24.44
C ASP A 49 29.39 -11.19 25.71
N SER A 50 28.34 -10.82 26.46
CA SER A 50 28.01 -11.47 27.73
C SER A 50 27.53 -12.91 27.60
N VAL A 51 26.95 -13.30 26.46
CA VAL A 51 26.59 -14.70 26.15
C VAL A 51 27.86 -15.52 25.89
N ILE A 52 28.85 -14.91 25.25
CA ILE A 52 30.11 -15.53 24.83
C ILE A 52 31.14 -15.58 25.98
N GLU A 53 31.15 -14.59 26.87
CA GLU A 53 32.12 -14.41 27.97
C GLU A 53 32.49 -15.73 28.68
N PRO A 54 31.54 -16.56 29.16
CA PRO A 54 31.88 -17.81 29.86
C PRO A 54 32.59 -18.86 29.00
N LYS A 55 32.39 -18.83 27.66
CA LYS A 55 33.00 -19.76 26.70
C LYS A 55 34.21 -19.18 25.98
N LYS A 56 34.63 -17.94 26.29
CA LYS A 56 35.69 -17.25 25.53
C LYS A 56 36.98 -18.07 25.45
N LYS A 57 37.40 -18.67 26.56
CA LYS A 57 38.60 -19.51 26.62
C LYS A 57 38.50 -20.74 25.69
N GLU A 58 37.38 -21.46 25.76
CA GLU A 58 37.11 -22.62 24.90
C GLU A 58 37.13 -22.23 23.41
N ILE A 59 36.51 -21.09 23.06
CA ILE A 59 36.46 -20.58 21.70
C ILE A 59 37.88 -20.27 21.17
N LEU A 60 38.74 -19.67 21.98
CA LEU A 60 40.13 -19.39 21.59
C LEU A 60 40.96 -20.67 21.45
N GLU A 61 40.75 -21.67 22.32
CA GLU A 61 41.39 -22.98 22.18
C GLU A 61 40.95 -23.68 20.88
N LEU A 62 39.66 -23.66 20.56
CA LEU A 62 39.11 -24.20 19.30
C LEU A 62 39.68 -23.49 18.07
N LYS A 63 39.75 -22.15 18.08
CA LYS A 63 40.37 -21.34 17.02
C LYS A 63 41.79 -21.81 16.73
N GLU A 64 42.60 -22.01 17.77
CA GLU A 64 43.98 -22.46 17.60
C GLU A 64 44.09 -23.92 17.13
N ILE A 65 43.17 -24.79 17.54
CA ILE A 65 43.08 -26.17 17.04
C ILE A 65 42.77 -26.16 15.53
N PHE A 66 41.77 -25.40 15.08
CA PHE A 66 41.40 -25.36 13.67
C PHE A 66 42.45 -24.71 12.78
N LYS A 67 43.14 -23.67 13.27
CA LYS A 67 44.30 -23.09 12.58
C LYS A 67 45.43 -24.10 12.41
N LYS A 68 45.76 -24.87 13.45
CA LYS A 68 46.81 -25.90 13.39
C LYS A 68 46.48 -27.04 12.43
N ASN A 69 45.20 -27.35 12.27
CA ASN A 69 44.71 -28.41 11.40
C ASN A 69 44.41 -27.94 9.96
N ASN A 70 44.77 -26.70 9.59
CA ASN A 70 44.49 -26.11 8.27
C ASN A 70 43.01 -26.25 7.84
N ALA A 71 42.07 -25.97 8.75
CA ALA A 71 40.66 -25.94 8.37
C ALA A 71 40.46 -24.98 7.19
N GLU A 72 39.93 -25.48 6.07
CA GLU A 72 39.74 -24.69 4.84
C GLU A 72 38.82 -23.48 5.09
N ASN A 73 37.84 -23.65 5.98
CA ASN A 73 36.92 -22.59 6.40
C ASN A 73 36.82 -22.54 7.94
N LEU A 74 37.56 -21.61 8.55
CA LEU A 74 37.56 -21.42 10.00
C LEU A 74 36.16 -21.03 10.52
N GLU A 75 35.40 -20.24 9.77
CA GLU A 75 34.10 -19.73 10.22
C GLU A 75 33.06 -20.85 10.33
N GLU A 76 32.98 -21.71 9.32
CA GLU A 76 32.09 -22.87 9.31
C GLU A 76 32.47 -23.89 10.40
N ALA A 77 33.77 -24.17 10.57
CA ALA A 77 34.26 -25.04 11.63
C ALA A 77 33.92 -24.51 13.03
N MET A 78 34.09 -23.19 13.25
CA MET A 78 33.73 -22.54 14.51
C MET A 78 32.21 -22.58 14.74
N GLY A 79 31.39 -22.33 13.72
CA GLY A 79 29.93 -22.39 13.83
C GLY A 79 29.40 -23.77 14.22
N LEU A 80 30.04 -24.85 13.75
CA LEU A 80 29.67 -26.23 14.12
C LEU A 80 30.17 -26.64 15.51
N ALA A 81 31.35 -26.16 15.91
CA ALA A 81 32.00 -26.56 17.15
C ALA A 81 31.51 -25.77 18.37
N VAL A 82 31.24 -24.48 18.18
CA VAL A 82 30.73 -23.62 19.25
C VAL A 82 29.24 -23.89 19.39
N ASN A 83 28.85 -24.55 20.49
CA ASN A 83 27.44 -24.78 20.83
C ASN A 83 26.77 -23.49 21.34
N LEU A 84 26.73 -22.45 20.50
CA LEU A 84 26.08 -21.15 20.66
C LEU A 84 25.67 -20.63 19.26
N PRO A 85 24.60 -19.81 19.15
CA PRO A 85 24.19 -19.21 17.87
C PRO A 85 25.15 -18.12 17.36
N ILE A 86 26.10 -17.70 18.20
CA ILE A 86 27.07 -16.63 17.94
C ILE A 86 28.41 -16.97 18.61
N TYR A 87 29.50 -16.44 18.08
CA TYR A 87 30.84 -16.57 18.66
C TYR A 87 31.69 -15.32 18.39
N ASN A 88 32.80 -15.16 19.12
CA ASN A 88 33.79 -14.12 18.86
C ASN A 88 35.23 -14.65 19.04
N ILE A 89 36.00 -14.66 17.96
CA ILE A 89 37.36 -15.20 17.88
C ILE A 89 38.48 -14.17 18.13
N SER A 90 38.17 -12.90 18.42
CA SER A 90 39.19 -11.92 18.81
C SER A 90 39.80 -12.28 20.17
N GLU A 91 40.95 -11.73 20.53
CA GLU A 91 41.54 -11.94 21.87
C GLU A 91 40.84 -11.12 22.97
N PHE A 92 39.86 -10.28 22.61
CA PHE A 92 39.22 -9.33 23.52
C PHE A 92 37.80 -9.76 23.92
N THR A 93 37.40 -9.38 25.13
CA THR A 93 36.02 -9.15 25.54
C THR A 93 35.76 -7.64 25.59
N LEU A 94 34.49 -7.21 25.64
CA LEU A 94 34.20 -5.77 25.78
C LEU A 94 34.76 -5.19 27.09
N LYS A 95 34.87 -6.00 28.14
CA LYS A 95 35.49 -5.62 29.43
C LYS A 95 36.99 -5.39 29.31
N ASP A 96 37.69 -6.14 28.47
CA ASP A 96 39.14 -5.95 28.27
C ASP A 96 39.42 -4.60 27.62
N LEU A 97 38.58 -4.20 26.67
CA LEU A 97 38.69 -2.93 25.95
C LEU A 97 38.55 -1.73 26.88
N LYS A 98 37.78 -1.83 27.98
CA LYS A 98 37.65 -0.75 28.98
C LYS A 98 39.01 -0.28 29.52
N ASN A 99 40.00 -1.17 29.60
CA ASN A 99 41.30 -0.87 30.23
C ASN A 99 42.30 -0.21 29.28
N GLU A 100 41.99 -0.07 27.98
CA GLU A 100 42.89 0.57 27.02
C GLU A 100 42.73 2.10 27.07
N THR A 101 43.76 2.76 27.58
CA THR A 101 43.77 4.22 27.79
C THR A 101 44.17 5.03 26.56
N ASN A 102 44.86 4.41 25.59
CA ASN A 102 45.23 5.09 24.36
C ASN A 102 44.08 5.00 23.36
N SER A 103 43.52 6.15 22.96
CA SER A 103 42.33 6.21 22.11
C SER A 103 42.49 5.53 20.75
N GLN A 104 43.67 5.61 20.13
CA GLN A 104 43.94 4.98 18.83
C GLN A 104 44.10 3.47 18.96
N ASN A 105 44.78 3.00 20.02
CA ASN A 105 44.84 1.57 20.32
C ASN A 105 43.46 1.02 20.69
N LEU A 106 42.66 1.77 21.45
CA LEU A 106 41.30 1.38 21.83
C LEU A 106 40.45 1.18 20.58
N LYS A 107 40.46 2.15 19.66
CA LYS A 107 39.76 2.02 18.38
C LYS A 107 40.21 0.78 17.62
N LYS A 108 41.52 0.59 17.43
CA LYS A 108 42.07 -0.56 16.70
C LYS A 108 41.70 -1.90 17.34
N ASN A 109 41.82 -2.01 18.66
CA ASN A 109 41.48 -3.23 19.40
C ASN A 109 39.97 -3.49 19.34
N PHE A 110 39.15 -2.43 19.35
CA PHE A 110 37.71 -2.56 19.20
C PHE A 110 37.34 -3.00 17.77
N GLU A 111 37.98 -2.47 16.73
CA GLU A 111 37.80 -2.97 15.35
C GLU A 111 38.13 -4.46 15.24
N GLU A 112 39.25 -4.91 15.80
CA GLU A 112 39.61 -6.34 15.85
C GLU A 112 38.57 -7.16 16.61
N TYR A 113 38.06 -6.64 17.73
CA TYR A 113 36.99 -7.26 18.49
C TYR A 113 35.70 -7.40 17.67
N LEU A 114 35.30 -6.35 16.93
CA LEU A 114 34.11 -6.40 16.08
C LEU A 114 34.29 -7.39 14.91
N ASP A 115 35.48 -7.41 14.31
CA ASP A 115 35.82 -8.33 13.21
C ASP A 115 35.92 -9.79 13.66
N GLY A 116 36.13 -10.02 14.95
CA GLY A 116 36.16 -11.35 15.54
C GLY A 116 34.78 -12.02 15.66
N PHE A 117 33.67 -11.30 15.50
CA PHE A 117 32.33 -11.89 15.63
C PHE A 117 31.98 -12.84 14.46
N SER A 118 31.02 -13.75 14.72
CA SER A 118 30.43 -14.63 13.70
C SER A 118 29.80 -13.83 12.54
N PRO A 119 29.70 -14.42 11.32
CA PRO A 119 29.24 -13.71 10.11
C PRO A 119 27.89 -13.00 10.26
N ASN A 120 26.92 -13.64 10.90
CA ASN A 120 25.60 -13.09 11.17
C ASN A 120 25.64 -11.81 12.03
N VAL A 121 26.52 -11.74 13.03
CA VAL A 121 26.69 -10.56 13.89
C VAL A 121 27.44 -9.46 13.14
N ARG A 122 28.47 -9.80 12.37
CA ARG A 122 29.17 -8.80 11.52
C ARG A 122 28.23 -8.16 10.53
N GLU A 123 27.36 -8.95 9.89
CA GLU A 123 26.32 -8.42 8.99
C GLU A 123 25.40 -7.43 9.70
N ILE A 124 24.91 -7.75 10.92
CA ILE A 124 24.09 -6.83 11.72
C ILE A 124 24.83 -5.51 11.96
N LEU A 125 26.10 -5.58 12.39
CA LEU A 125 26.91 -4.40 12.68
C LEU A 125 27.22 -3.56 11.45
N ASP A 126 27.46 -4.19 10.30
CA ASP A 126 27.67 -3.53 9.01
C ASP A 126 26.40 -2.80 8.56
N LYS A 127 25.23 -3.42 8.74
CA LYS A 127 23.92 -2.83 8.42
C LYS A 127 23.56 -1.66 9.35
N PHE A 128 24.00 -1.71 10.61
CA PHE A 128 23.99 -0.55 11.52
C PHE A 128 25.03 0.52 11.17
N LYS A 129 26.00 0.22 10.28
CA LYS A 129 27.15 1.08 9.97
C LYS A 129 27.93 1.47 11.23
N PHE A 130 28.02 0.56 12.21
CA PHE A 130 28.53 0.89 13.54
C PHE A 130 30.02 1.28 13.53
N LYS A 131 30.83 0.73 12.61
CA LYS A 131 32.24 1.10 12.46
C LYS A 131 32.44 2.60 12.20
N ASN A 132 31.53 3.23 11.45
CA ASN A 132 31.60 4.68 11.23
C ASN A 132 31.43 5.48 12.52
N GLN A 133 30.67 4.95 13.48
CA GLN A 133 30.47 5.59 14.78
C GLN A 133 31.72 5.49 15.65
N LEU A 134 32.57 4.48 15.45
CA LEU A 134 33.85 4.38 16.16
C LEU A 134 34.77 5.55 15.84
N ASP A 135 34.82 6.00 14.57
CA ASP A 135 35.60 7.17 14.16
C ASP A 135 35.15 8.41 14.93
N THR A 136 33.85 8.72 14.87
CA THR A 136 33.27 9.88 15.56
C THR A 136 33.49 9.83 17.07
N MET A 137 33.26 8.67 17.70
CA MET A 137 33.48 8.51 19.15
C MET A 137 34.96 8.59 19.55
N THR A 138 35.88 8.16 18.68
CA THR A 138 37.32 8.22 18.92
C THR A 138 37.82 9.65 18.82
N GLU A 139 37.42 10.38 17.77
CA GLU A 139 37.79 11.79 17.58
C GLU A 139 37.25 12.69 18.71
N ALA A 140 36.02 12.42 19.16
CA ALA A 140 35.42 13.12 20.28
C ALA A 140 35.94 12.67 21.67
N GLY A 141 36.75 11.60 21.73
CA GLY A 141 37.31 11.08 22.97
C GLY A 141 36.31 10.40 23.91
N ILE A 142 35.13 9.97 23.41
CA ILE A 142 34.05 9.40 24.22
C ILE A 142 33.96 7.87 24.14
N LEU A 143 34.70 7.21 23.23
CA LEU A 143 34.60 5.77 22.99
C LEU A 143 34.79 4.94 24.28
N GLY A 144 35.80 5.27 25.08
CA GLY A 144 36.06 4.60 26.36
C GLY A 144 34.93 4.78 27.37
N SER A 145 34.35 5.98 27.45
CA SER A 145 33.23 6.28 28.34
C SER A 145 31.97 5.50 27.95
N VAL A 146 31.70 5.36 26.66
CA VAL A 146 30.58 4.55 26.15
C VAL A 146 30.78 3.08 26.52
N ILE A 147 31.98 2.52 26.27
CA ILE A 147 32.30 1.14 26.66
C ILE A 147 32.11 0.96 28.17
N GLU A 148 32.65 1.88 28.98
CA GLU A 148 32.54 1.84 30.44
C GLU A 148 31.10 1.78 30.93
N LYS A 149 30.19 2.56 30.33
CA LYS A 149 28.76 2.52 30.67
C LYS A 149 28.15 1.16 30.37
N PHE A 150 28.42 0.59 29.19
CA PHE A 150 27.84 -0.70 28.79
C PHE A 150 28.41 -1.91 29.54
N VAL A 151 29.62 -1.81 30.10
CA VAL A 151 30.19 -2.85 30.97
C VAL A 151 30.05 -2.53 32.47
N SER A 152 29.30 -1.48 32.83
CA SER A 152 29.10 -1.09 34.22
C SER A 152 28.48 -2.22 35.05
N TYR A 153 28.95 -2.36 36.29
CA TYR A 153 28.34 -3.24 37.29
C TYR A 153 26.94 -2.82 37.69
N ASP A 154 26.44 -1.64 37.29
CA ASP A 154 25.08 -1.16 37.58
C ASP A 154 24.00 -1.85 36.74
N ILE A 155 24.38 -2.44 35.62
CA ILE A 155 23.48 -3.15 34.71
C ILE A 155 23.89 -4.61 34.51
N ASN A 156 22.93 -5.45 34.17
CA ASN A 156 23.20 -6.80 33.71
C ASN A 156 22.37 -7.09 32.46
N LEU A 157 23.03 -7.10 31.30
CA LEU A 157 22.42 -7.52 30.04
C LEU A 157 22.65 -8.99 29.74
N SER A 158 23.26 -9.77 30.65
CA SER A 158 23.61 -11.16 30.38
C SER A 158 22.51 -12.15 30.76
N PRO A 159 22.46 -13.35 30.14
CA PRO A 159 21.54 -14.40 30.57
C PRO A 159 21.99 -15.08 31.87
N TYR A 160 23.03 -14.58 32.52
CA TYR A 160 23.62 -15.12 33.73
C TYR A 160 23.46 -14.13 34.90
N PRO A 161 23.19 -14.58 36.13
CA PRO A 161 23.15 -13.69 37.27
C PRO A 161 24.55 -13.22 37.65
N VAL A 162 24.65 -12.02 38.20
CA VAL A 162 25.89 -11.53 38.84
C VAL A 162 25.88 -11.95 40.30
N LEU A 163 26.91 -12.67 40.74
CA LEU A 163 27.02 -13.22 42.08
C LEU A 163 28.07 -12.46 42.91
N ASN A 164 27.85 -12.34 44.22
CA ASN A 164 28.86 -11.86 45.17
C ASN A 164 29.87 -12.99 45.51
N SER A 165 30.85 -12.69 46.35
CA SER A 165 31.83 -13.68 46.86
C SER A 165 31.22 -14.82 47.68
N GLU A 166 30.01 -14.60 48.22
CA GLU A 166 29.27 -15.57 49.04
C GLU A 166 28.32 -16.44 48.19
N GLY A 167 28.20 -16.15 46.88
CA GLY A 167 27.34 -16.86 45.94
C GLY A 167 25.91 -16.31 45.83
N ASP A 168 25.59 -15.20 46.51
CA ASP A 168 24.29 -14.55 46.42
C ASP A 168 24.15 -13.73 45.14
N VAL A 169 22.95 -13.71 44.58
CA VAL A 169 22.60 -12.93 43.39
C VAL A 169 22.57 -11.44 43.76
N ILE A 170 23.52 -10.66 43.25
CA ILE A 170 23.53 -9.20 43.35
C ILE A 170 22.67 -8.58 42.24
N LYS A 171 22.71 -9.17 41.05
CA LYS A 171 21.83 -8.80 39.94
C LYS A 171 21.27 -10.04 39.25
N PRO A 172 19.95 -10.10 39.04
CA PRO A 172 19.34 -11.22 38.35
C PRO A 172 19.84 -11.32 36.91
N ALA A 173 19.75 -12.52 36.35
CA ALA A 173 19.93 -12.75 34.93
C ALA A 173 18.85 -12.02 34.13
N LEU A 174 19.21 -11.53 32.95
CA LEU A 174 18.26 -11.05 31.96
C LEU A 174 17.97 -12.18 30.97
N ASP A 175 16.84 -12.87 31.14
CA ASP A 175 16.44 -13.92 30.22
C ASP A 175 16.13 -13.36 28.81
N ASN A 176 16.11 -14.24 27.81
CA ASN A 176 15.95 -13.87 26.41
C ASN A 176 14.64 -13.12 26.12
N HIS A 177 13.55 -13.47 26.78
CA HIS A 177 12.27 -12.81 26.59
C HIS A 177 12.31 -11.39 27.15
N THR A 178 12.81 -11.21 28.37
CA THR A 178 12.97 -9.88 28.97
C THR A 178 13.97 -9.01 28.19
N MET A 179 15.03 -9.60 27.60
CA MET A 179 15.97 -8.89 26.73
C MET A 179 15.30 -8.38 25.44
N GLY A 180 14.45 -9.21 24.81
CA GLY A 180 13.66 -8.79 23.65
C GLY A 180 12.76 -7.59 23.98
N ILE A 181 12.03 -7.67 25.10
CA ILE A 181 11.17 -6.56 25.57
C ILE A 181 11.99 -5.28 25.83
N LEU A 182 13.17 -5.40 26.45
CA LEU A 182 14.07 -4.27 26.67
C LEU A 182 14.49 -3.62 25.33
N PHE A 183 14.84 -4.44 24.35
CA PHE A 183 15.28 -3.96 23.04
C PHE A 183 14.15 -3.26 22.28
N GLU A 184 12.95 -3.86 22.27
CA GLU A 184 11.73 -3.26 21.72
C GLU A 184 11.39 -1.93 22.39
N GLU A 185 11.52 -1.84 23.72
CA GLU A 185 11.29 -0.60 24.49
C GLU A 185 12.31 0.51 24.14
N LEU A 186 13.57 0.16 23.89
CA LEU A 186 14.58 1.13 23.44
C LEU A 186 14.23 1.67 22.05
N ILE A 187 13.86 0.79 21.11
CA ILE A 187 13.42 1.17 19.76
C ILE A 187 12.20 2.09 19.85
N ARG A 188 11.21 1.72 20.67
CA ARG A 188 10.01 2.53 20.93
C ARG A 188 10.37 3.93 21.42
N ARG A 189 11.26 4.06 22.41
CA ARG A 189 11.70 5.37 22.92
C ARG A 189 12.42 6.22 21.88
N PHE A 190 13.34 5.62 21.11
CA PHE A 190 14.03 6.35 20.03
C PHE A 190 13.06 6.82 18.95
N ASN A 191 12.04 6.02 18.64
CA ASN A 191 10.98 6.40 17.70
C ASN A 191 10.11 7.53 18.28
N GLU A 192 9.71 7.47 19.54
CA GLU A 192 8.92 8.52 20.18
C GLU A 192 9.62 9.87 20.29
N GLU A 193 10.94 9.88 20.42
CA GLU A 193 11.72 11.12 20.43
C GLU A 193 11.99 11.68 19.03
N ASN A 194 12.05 10.81 18.02
CA ASN A 194 12.26 11.17 16.62
C ASN A 194 10.91 11.37 15.90
N ASN A 195 10.25 12.50 16.19
CA ASN A 195 8.92 12.86 15.68
C ASN A 195 8.70 12.76 14.15
N GLU A 196 9.75 12.67 13.31
CA GLU A 196 9.65 12.70 11.85
C GLU A 196 9.88 11.34 11.15
N GLU A 197 10.69 10.41 11.70
CA GLU A 197 11.04 9.13 11.05
C GLU A 197 10.33 7.88 11.64
N ALA A 198 9.69 8.03 12.80
CA ALA A 198 9.27 6.93 13.67
C ALA A 198 8.32 5.87 13.06
N GLY A 199 7.46 6.24 12.13
CA GLY A 199 6.35 5.40 11.65
C GLY A 199 6.45 4.88 10.22
N GLU A 200 7.59 5.01 9.53
CA GLU A 200 7.77 4.34 8.22
C GLU A 200 8.05 2.84 8.37
N HIS A 201 8.55 2.42 9.54
CA HIS A 201 9.03 1.05 9.78
C HIS A 201 8.50 0.41 11.08
N PHE A 202 7.54 1.06 11.76
CA PHE A 202 7.01 0.59 13.04
C PHE A 202 5.49 0.66 13.11
N THR A 203 4.88 -0.47 13.45
CA THR A 203 3.44 -0.61 13.66
C THR A 203 3.15 -0.50 15.17
N PRO A 204 2.15 0.30 15.60
CA PRO A 204 1.75 0.37 17.00
C PRO A 204 1.44 -1.01 17.60
N ARG A 205 1.94 -1.28 18.82
CA ARG A 205 1.81 -2.60 19.48
C ARG A 205 0.36 -3.04 19.66
N ASP A 206 -0.52 -2.12 19.97
CA ASP A 206 -1.96 -2.34 20.12
C ASP A 206 -2.63 -2.83 18.82
N VAL A 207 -2.12 -2.41 17.66
CA VAL A 207 -2.57 -2.90 16.35
C VAL A 207 -1.97 -4.27 16.05
N ILE A 208 -0.69 -4.48 16.38
CA ILE A 208 -0.01 -5.77 16.21
C ILE A 208 -0.72 -6.89 16.99
N GLU A 209 -1.08 -6.62 18.25
CA GLU A 209 -1.78 -7.57 19.13
C GLU A 209 -3.13 -7.99 18.53
N LEU A 210 -3.93 -7.02 18.09
CA LEU A 210 -5.20 -7.27 17.41
C LEU A 210 -5.01 -8.12 16.14
N MET A 211 -4.01 -7.80 15.30
CA MET A 211 -3.76 -8.57 14.08
C MET A 211 -3.35 -10.01 14.35
N ALA A 212 -2.53 -10.25 15.38
CA ALA A 212 -2.14 -11.59 15.81
C ALA A 212 -3.37 -12.39 16.30
N ASP A 213 -4.25 -11.76 17.07
CA ASP A 213 -5.48 -12.39 17.57
C ASP A 213 -6.43 -12.72 16.41
N ILE A 214 -6.62 -11.81 15.46
CA ILE A 214 -7.40 -12.03 14.23
C ILE A 214 -6.84 -13.20 13.40
N ALA A 215 -5.52 -13.30 13.28
CA ALA A 215 -4.87 -14.36 12.51
C ALA A 215 -5.13 -15.74 13.13
N ILE A 216 -5.09 -15.86 14.46
CA ILE A 216 -5.02 -17.15 15.15
C ILE A 216 -6.38 -17.61 15.70
N ALA A 217 -7.17 -16.70 16.30
CA ALA A 217 -8.42 -17.04 17.00
C ALA A 217 -9.40 -17.88 16.15
N PRO A 218 -9.61 -17.61 14.84
CA PRO A 218 -10.54 -18.40 14.01
C PRO A 218 -10.19 -19.89 13.88
N ILE A 219 -8.92 -20.25 14.05
CA ILE A 219 -8.43 -21.63 13.89
C ILE A 219 -7.82 -22.20 15.18
N GLU A 220 -7.91 -21.47 16.29
CA GLU A 220 -7.29 -21.82 17.56
C GLU A 220 -7.66 -23.23 18.06
N ASN A 221 -8.90 -23.67 17.79
CA ASN A 221 -9.40 -25.00 18.16
C ASN A 221 -9.00 -26.10 17.17
N LYS A 222 -8.47 -25.72 16.01
CA LYS A 222 -8.01 -26.64 14.95
C LYS A 222 -6.50 -26.83 14.96
N LEU A 223 -5.77 -26.11 15.82
CA LEU A 223 -4.32 -26.24 15.96
C LEU A 223 -3.94 -27.67 16.40
N LYS A 224 -3.04 -28.27 15.63
CA LYS A 224 -2.45 -29.60 15.85
C LYS A 224 -1.03 -29.48 16.43
N ASP A 225 -0.52 -30.57 16.98
CA ASP A 225 0.88 -30.73 17.39
C ASP A 225 1.76 -30.77 16.13
N ALA A 226 2.18 -29.59 15.67
CA ALA A 226 2.85 -29.41 14.39
C ALA A 226 3.72 -28.13 14.39
N PRO A 227 4.69 -28.02 13.47
CA PRO A 227 5.35 -26.77 13.20
C PRO A 227 4.44 -25.79 12.45
N TYR A 228 4.46 -24.52 12.84
CA TYR A 228 3.81 -23.43 12.12
C TYR A 228 4.83 -22.40 11.66
N THR A 229 4.65 -21.89 10.45
CA THR A 229 5.54 -20.92 9.80
C THR A 229 4.85 -19.57 9.69
N LEU A 230 5.55 -18.52 10.12
CA LEU A 230 5.08 -17.14 10.12
C LEU A 230 5.96 -16.30 9.19
N TYR A 231 5.35 -15.43 8.38
CA TYR A 231 6.07 -14.60 7.42
C TYR A 231 5.60 -13.14 7.41
N ASP A 232 6.57 -12.22 7.31
CA ASP A 232 6.33 -10.82 7.02
C ASP A 232 7.22 -10.34 5.86
N GLY A 233 6.60 -10.01 4.73
CA GLY A 233 7.26 -9.51 3.52
C GLY A 233 7.57 -8.01 3.56
N ALA A 234 7.20 -7.30 4.61
CA ALA A 234 7.58 -5.92 4.87
C ALA A 234 7.92 -5.81 6.37
N ALA A 235 8.88 -6.63 6.78
CA ALA A 235 9.08 -7.05 8.16
C ALA A 235 9.20 -5.92 9.16
N GLY A 236 9.78 -4.78 8.76
CA GLY A 236 10.17 -3.77 9.72
C GLY A 236 11.06 -4.41 10.79
N THR A 237 10.70 -4.18 12.05
CA THR A 237 11.38 -4.80 13.21
C THR A 237 10.91 -6.22 13.53
N LEU A 238 10.05 -6.81 12.71
CA LEU A 238 9.49 -8.16 12.83
C LEU A 238 8.55 -8.36 14.04
N GLY A 239 8.04 -7.25 14.60
CA GLY A 239 7.18 -7.25 15.78
C GLY A 239 5.90 -8.08 15.59
N MET A 240 5.29 -8.05 14.40
CA MET A 240 4.06 -8.80 14.11
C MET A 240 4.22 -10.31 14.25
N CYS A 241 5.22 -10.88 13.59
CA CYS A 241 5.50 -12.31 13.69
C CYS A 241 5.88 -12.71 15.12
N THR A 242 6.63 -11.89 15.84
CA THR A 242 6.98 -12.19 17.24
C THR A 242 5.73 -12.29 18.10
N VAL A 243 4.82 -11.31 18.03
CA VAL A 243 3.58 -11.34 18.82
C VAL A 243 2.71 -12.54 18.45
N ALA A 244 2.60 -12.85 17.16
CA ALA A 244 1.87 -14.04 16.71
C ALA A 244 2.48 -15.35 17.24
N VAL A 245 3.82 -15.45 17.33
CA VAL A 245 4.50 -16.58 17.99
C VAL A 245 4.14 -16.63 19.48
N GLU A 246 4.20 -15.52 20.20
CA GLU A 246 3.81 -15.46 21.62
C GLU A 246 2.37 -15.93 21.83
N ARG A 247 1.45 -15.53 20.95
CA ARG A 247 0.05 -16.01 20.96
C ARG A 247 -0.05 -17.52 20.76
N LEU A 248 0.61 -18.06 19.72
CA LEU A 248 0.63 -19.51 19.47
C LEU A 248 1.21 -20.29 20.65
N GLU A 249 2.30 -19.83 21.24
CA GLU A 249 2.92 -20.47 22.41
C GLU A 249 2.01 -20.45 23.64
N ASN A 250 1.29 -19.35 23.88
CA ASN A 250 0.36 -19.24 25.00
C ASN A 250 -0.82 -20.21 24.83
N ILE A 251 -1.42 -20.23 23.64
CA ILE A 251 -2.48 -21.19 23.28
C ILE A 251 -1.98 -22.63 23.42
N ALA A 252 -0.75 -22.90 22.97
CA ALA A 252 -0.15 -24.23 23.09
C ALA A 252 -0.02 -24.66 24.56
N LYS A 253 0.45 -23.77 25.44
CA LYS A 253 0.54 -24.03 26.88
C LYS A 253 -0.84 -24.27 27.50
N GLU A 254 -1.81 -23.42 27.19
CA GLU A 254 -3.18 -23.52 27.72
C GLU A 254 -3.90 -24.81 27.28
N LYS A 255 -3.69 -25.24 26.03
CA LYS A 255 -4.31 -26.43 25.45
C LYS A 255 -3.47 -27.70 25.57
N GLY A 256 -2.29 -27.63 26.20
CA GLY A 256 -1.37 -28.76 26.31
C GLY A 256 -0.90 -29.31 24.96
N LYS A 257 -0.67 -28.42 23.98
CA LYS A 257 -0.18 -28.74 22.64
C LYS A 257 1.33 -28.56 22.54
N ASN A 258 1.96 -29.37 21.70
CA ASN A 258 3.36 -29.25 21.31
C ASN A 258 3.45 -28.55 19.96
N ILE A 259 3.50 -27.22 20.00
CA ILE A 259 3.66 -26.37 18.81
C ILE A 259 5.10 -25.87 18.75
N THR A 260 5.70 -25.94 17.55
CA THR A 260 6.96 -25.24 17.24
C THR A 260 6.68 -24.18 16.20
N THR A 261 7.34 -23.02 16.29
CA THR A 261 7.15 -21.92 15.34
C THR A 261 8.45 -21.60 14.63
N HIS A 262 8.33 -21.16 13.38
CA HIS A 262 9.45 -20.64 12.59
C HIS A 262 9.10 -19.29 11.99
N ILE A 263 9.94 -18.29 12.23
CA ILE A 263 9.73 -16.94 11.70
C ILE A 263 10.57 -16.73 10.44
N TYR A 264 9.96 -16.07 9.45
CA TYR A 264 10.57 -15.62 8.21
C TYR A 264 10.26 -14.14 8.01
N GLY A 265 11.22 -13.39 7.50
CA GLY A 265 11.04 -11.95 7.29
C GLY A 265 11.89 -11.42 6.17
N GLN A 266 11.42 -10.37 5.50
CA GLN A 266 12.22 -9.65 4.52
C GLN A 266 12.05 -8.14 4.68
N GLU A 267 13.18 -7.43 4.72
CA GLU A 267 13.24 -5.98 4.94
C GLU A 267 14.23 -5.32 3.99
N ILE A 268 13.84 -4.17 3.42
CA ILE A 268 14.64 -3.40 2.47
C ILE A 268 15.52 -2.35 3.16
N ASN A 269 15.09 -1.83 4.31
CA ASN A 269 15.83 -0.85 5.10
C ASN A 269 16.96 -1.55 5.89
N PRO A 270 18.23 -1.18 5.70
CA PRO A 270 19.36 -1.84 6.34
C PRO A 270 19.32 -1.81 7.87
N GLU A 271 19.00 -0.66 8.46
CA GLU A 271 18.99 -0.48 9.91
C GLU A 271 17.87 -1.31 10.55
N THR A 272 16.69 -1.27 9.94
CA THR A 272 15.52 -1.99 10.39
C THR A 272 15.71 -3.51 10.26
N TYR A 273 16.34 -3.96 9.17
CA TYR A 273 16.80 -5.34 9.00
C TYR A 273 17.74 -5.79 10.12
N ALA A 274 18.73 -4.96 10.47
CA ALA A 274 19.68 -5.26 11.53
C ALA A 274 18.99 -5.39 12.89
N ILE A 275 18.00 -4.54 13.16
CA ILE A 275 17.14 -4.61 14.35
C ILE A 275 16.38 -5.93 14.40
N ALA A 276 15.66 -6.29 13.33
CA ALA A 276 14.88 -7.53 13.26
C ALA A 276 15.76 -8.77 13.48
N LYS A 277 16.90 -8.85 12.79
CA LYS A 277 17.83 -9.99 12.90
C LYS A 277 18.49 -10.06 14.28
N ALA A 278 18.85 -8.91 14.86
CA ALA A 278 19.37 -8.86 16.22
C ALA A 278 18.32 -9.36 17.22
N ASP A 279 17.08 -8.88 17.15
CA ASP A 279 16.01 -9.26 18.07
C ASP A 279 15.76 -10.78 18.11
N ILE A 280 15.70 -11.44 16.94
CA ILE A 280 15.58 -12.91 16.86
C ILE A 280 16.77 -13.64 17.50
N LEU A 281 18.00 -13.15 17.30
CA LEU A 281 19.19 -13.71 17.98
C LEU A 281 19.13 -13.51 19.50
N LEU A 282 18.70 -12.33 19.97
CA LEU A 282 18.59 -11.98 21.38
C LEU A 282 17.54 -12.83 22.10
N LYS A 283 16.44 -13.17 21.41
CA LYS A 283 15.37 -14.06 21.90
C LYS A 283 15.78 -15.54 21.95
N GLY A 284 16.98 -15.89 21.47
CA GLY A 284 17.52 -17.26 21.51
C GLY A 284 16.97 -18.17 20.42
N GLN A 285 16.25 -17.61 19.45
CA GLN A 285 15.74 -18.31 18.26
C GLN A 285 16.80 -18.30 17.15
N GLY A 286 18.05 -18.63 17.50
CA GLY A 286 19.20 -18.36 16.64
C GLY A 286 19.16 -19.05 15.27
N ARG A 287 18.40 -20.14 15.12
CA ARG A 287 18.20 -20.82 13.81
C ARG A 287 17.26 -20.05 12.89
N ASP A 288 16.35 -19.25 13.45
CA ASP A 288 15.41 -18.45 12.67
C ASP A 288 16.03 -17.12 12.24
N ALA A 289 17.16 -16.70 12.84
CA ALA A 289 17.87 -15.49 12.41
C ALA A 289 18.37 -15.57 10.95
N ASP A 290 18.62 -16.78 10.46
CA ASP A 290 19.02 -17.03 9.06
C ASP A 290 17.83 -16.96 8.09
N ASN A 291 16.60 -16.92 8.61
CA ASN A 291 15.36 -16.74 7.84
C ASN A 291 14.95 -15.27 7.69
N ILE A 292 15.78 -14.34 8.15
CA ILE A 292 15.57 -12.90 8.01
C ILE A 292 16.46 -12.38 6.89
N PHE A 293 15.83 -11.89 5.82
CA PHE A 293 16.49 -11.53 4.57
C PHE A 293 16.50 -10.02 4.33
N PHE A 294 17.61 -9.54 3.75
CA PHE A 294 17.77 -8.15 3.35
C PHE A 294 17.49 -7.98 1.85
N GLY A 295 16.63 -7.04 1.49
CA GLY A 295 16.37 -6.65 0.10
C GLY A 295 14.88 -6.44 -0.20
N SER A 296 14.57 -5.99 -1.42
CA SER A 296 13.18 -5.76 -1.82
C SER A 296 12.41 -7.07 -1.99
N THR A 297 11.29 -7.20 -1.30
CA THR A 297 10.34 -8.32 -1.45
C THR A 297 9.75 -8.40 -2.85
N LEU A 298 9.62 -7.26 -3.55
CA LEU A 298 9.07 -7.23 -4.89
C LEU A 298 10.10 -7.67 -5.94
N SER A 299 11.25 -7.00 -6.02
CA SER A 299 12.22 -7.28 -7.08
C SER A 299 13.27 -8.34 -6.75
N ASN A 300 13.37 -8.78 -5.50
CA ASN A 300 14.37 -9.73 -5.02
C ASN A 300 13.75 -10.65 -3.95
N ASP A 301 12.78 -11.45 -4.35
CA ASP A 301 12.09 -12.40 -3.46
C ASP A 301 13.06 -13.46 -2.94
N MET A 302 13.48 -13.35 -1.68
CA MET A 302 14.42 -14.29 -1.05
C MET A 302 13.71 -15.57 -0.57
N LEU A 303 12.38 -15.58 -0.62
CA LEU A 303 11.51 -16.65 -0.12
C LEU A 303 10.63 -17.19 -1.26
N GLN A 304 11.17 -17.21 -2.48
CA GLN A 304 10.49 -17.77 -3.64
C GLN A 304 10.18 -19.26 -3.42
N GLY A 305 8.92 -19.65 -3.69
CA GLY A 305 8.45 -21.04 -3.53
C GLY A 305 8.31 -21.53 -2.09
N LYS A 306 8.50 -20.65 -1.10
CA LYS A 306 8.16 -20.93 0.31
C LYS A 306 6.69 -20.62 0.56
N GLU A 307 6.08 -21.41 1.44
CA GLU A 307 4.68 -21.25 1.84
C GLU A 307 4.55 -21.13 3.36
N PHE A 308 3.55 -20.38 3.83
CA PHE A 308 3.43 -19.97 5.24
C PHE A 308 2.04 -20.21 5.81
N ASP A 309 1.93 -20.57 7.09
CA ASP A 309 0.62 -20.73 7.75
C ASP A 309 0.01 -19.35 8.06
N PHE A 310 0.84 -18.44 8.58
CA PHE A 310 0.42 -17.09 8.97
C PHE A 310 1.29 -16.05 8.28
N MET A 311 0.67 -15.03 7.71
CA MET A 311 1.36 -13.91 7.09
C MET A 311 0.79 -12.61 7.64
N LEU A 312 1.62 -11.82 8.31
CA LEU A 312 1.21 -10.55 8.93
C LEU A 312 2.17 -9.47 8.47
N SER A 313 1.64 -8.36 7.98
CA SER A 313 2.46 -7.30 7.36
C SER A 313 1.78 -5.93 7.44
N ASN A 314 2.60 -4.88 7.47
CA ASN A 314 2.17 -3.50 7.22
C ASN A 314 3.05 -2.88 6.13
N PRO A 315 2.78 -3.18 4.85
CA PRO A 315 3.58 -2.66 3.75
C PRO A 315 3.42 -1.15 3.60
N PRO A 316 4.42 -0.44 3.05
CA PRO A 316 4.39 1.02 2.91
C PRO A 316 3.21 1.52 2.06
N TYR A 317 2.52 2.55 2.56
CA TYR A 317 1.37 3.20 1.90
C TYR A 317 1.81 4.02 0.67
N GLY A 318 1.03 3.97 -0.42
CA GLY A 318 1.33 4.73 -1.64
C GLY A 318 2.75 4.48 -2.20
N LYS A 319 3.32 3.28 -1.98
CA LYS A 319 4.70 2.97 -2.35
C LYS A 319 4.88 3.12 -3.86
N ASN A 320 5.70 4.08 -4.27
CA ASN A 320 6.23 4.10 -5.62
C ASN A 320 7.18 2.92 -5.81
N TRP A 321 6.86 2.01 -6.73
CA TRP A 321 7.64 0.80 -6.97
C TRP A 321 8.46 0.87 -8.27
N LYS A 322 8.79 2.07 -8.76
CA LYS A 322 9.56 2.26 -10.00
C LYS A 322 10.90 1.50 -10.00
N THR A 323 11.64 1.55 -8.90
CA THR A 323 12.92 0.82 -8.78
C THR A 323 12.73 -0.69 -8.85
N ASP A 324 11.62 -1.19 -8.32
CA ASP A 324 11.27 -2.61 -8.41
C ASP A 324 10.86 -2.97 -9.85
N LEU A 325 10.05 -2.12 -10.49
CA LEU A 325 9.65 -2.25 -11.91
C LEU A 325 10.86 -2.26 -12.86
N GLU A 326 11.85 -1.39 -12.66
CA GLU A 326 13.06 -1.34 -13.49
C GLU A 326 13.90 -2.63 -13.39
N LYS A 327 13.86 -3.30 -12.23
CA LYS A 327 14.54 -4.59 -12.04
C LYS A 327 13.75 -5.76 -12.59
N MET A 328 12.44 -5.78 -12.36
CA MET A 328 11.55 -6.89 -12.76
C MET A 328 11.15 -6.84 -14.24
N GLY A 329 11.07 -5.65 -14.82
CA GLY A 329 10.57 -5.39 -16.18
C GLY A 329 11.66 -5.26 -17.24
N GLN A 330 12.86 -5.82 -17.00
CA GLN A 330 13.93 -5.81 -17.99
C GLN A 330 13.54 -6.67 -19.20
N GLY A 331 13.51 -6.09 -20.39
CA GLY A 331 13.08 -6.79 -21.59
C GLY A 331 13.04 -5.91 -22.84
N ALA A 332 12.38 -6.41 -23.89
CA ALA A 332 12.37 -5.78 -25.21
C ALA A 332 11.27 -4.71 -25.37
N ASP A 333 10.16 -4.80 -24.63
CA ASP A 333 9.09 -3.80 -24.70
C ASP A 333 9.52 -2.50 -23.98
N LYS A 334 9.07 -1.36 -24.52
CA LYS A 334 9.30 -0.05 -23.92
C LYS A 334 8.48 0.16 -22.65
N ASP A 335 7.32 -0.49 -22.59
CA ASP A 335 6.52 -0.56 -21.38
C ASP A 335 7.05 -1.70 -20.49
N LEU A 336 7.78 -1.32 -19.45
CA LEU A 336 8.43 -2.26 -18.52
C LEU A 336 7.44 -3.26 -17.91
N LYS A 337 6.16 -2.88 -17.71
CA LYS A 337 5.16 -3.77 -17.12
C LYS A 337 4.86 -4.97 -18.03
N LYS A 338 4.96 -4.80 -19.36
CA LYS A 338 4.73 -5.88 -20.33
C LYS A 338 5.83 -6.94 -20.32
N ASN A 339 7.04 -6.56 -19.89
CA ASN A 339 8.16 -7.48 -19.77
C ASN A 339 8.11 -8.34 -18.49
N ILE A 340 7.26 -7.99 -17.51
CA ILE A 340 7.10 -8.80 -16.29
C ILE A 340 6.42 -10.12 -16.66
N ILE A 341 6.95 -11.22 -16.11
CA ILE A 341 6.44 -12.60 -16.24
C ILE A 341 6.36 -13.31 -14.87
N ASP A 342 6.44 -12.54 -13.77
CA ASP A 342 6.48 -13.07 -12.42
C ASP A 342 5.12 -13.69 -12.02
N PRO A 343 5.07 -14.98 -11.66
CA PRO A 343 3.81 -15.69 -11.38
C PRO A 343 3.07 -15.16 -10.14
N ARG A 344 3.73 -14.34 -9.30
CA ARG A 344 3.06 -13.67 -8.16
C ARG A 344 2.07 -12.60 -8.63
N PHE A 345 2.32 -12.01 -9.80
CA PHE A 345 1.56 -10.85 -10.31
C PHE A 345 0.85 -11.13 -11.63
N ILE A 346 1.16 -12.27 -12.27
CA ILE A 346 0.58 -12.71 -13.53
C ILE A 346 0.20 -14.18 -13.37
N THR A 347 -1.07 -14.48 -13.60
CA THR A 347 -1.60 -15.84 -13.44
C THR A 347 -2.65 -16.13 -14.49
N SER A 348 -3.19 -17.34 -14.49
CA SER A 348 -4.42 -17.64 -15.21
C SER A 348 -5.61 -17.40 -14.28
N HIS A 349 -6.64 -16.73 -14.79
CA HIS A 349 -7.87 -16.45 -14.05
C HIS A 349 -9.07 -16.57 -14.99
N ASN A 350 -10.01 -17.45 -14.67
CA ASN A 350 -11.09 -17.86 -15.57
C ASN A 350 -10.55 -18.33 -16.94
N GLU A 351 -11.04 -17.75 -18.04
CA GLU A 351 -10.61 -18.07 -19.41
C GLU A 351 -9.36 -17.28 -19.86
N GLU A 352 -8.86 -16.34 -19.04
CA GLU A 352 -7.72 -15.49 -19.35
C GLU A 352 -6.42 -16.09 -18.82
N THR A 353 -5.50 -16.47 -19.71
CA THR A 353 -4.24 -17.11 -19.33
C THR A 353 -3.12 -16.15 -18.92
N ASP A 354 -3.22 -14.87 -19.31
CA ASP A 354 -2.26 -13.79 -18.99
C ASP A 354 -2.95 -12.70 -18.14
N PHE A 355 -3.60 -13.12 -17.06
CA PHE A 355 -4.30 -12.20 -16.16
C PHE A 355 -3.30 -11.40 -15.32
N ARG A 356 -3.09 -10.13 -15.70
CA ARG A 356 -2.10 -9.24 -15.09
C ARG A 356 -2.69 -8.43 -13.94
N MET A 357 -2.12 -8.57 -12.75
CA MET A 357 -2.47 -7.83 -11.53
C MET A 357 -1.39 -6.81 -11.17
N ILE A 358 -0.82 -6.14 -12.18
CA ILE A 358 0.30 -5.20 -12.02
C ILE A 358 -0.25 -3.77 -11.94
N PRO A 359 -0.28 -3.15 -10.75
CA PRO A 359 -0.92 -1.86 -10.53
C PRO A 359 -0.10 -0.71 -11.13
N ASP A 360 -0.57 0.52 -10.95
CA ASP A 360 0.20 1.71 -11.33
C ASP A 360 1.46 1.87 -10.50
N VAL A 361 2.46 2.55 -11.09
CA VAL A 361 3.80 2.68 -10.48
C VAL A 361 3.74 3.39 -9.13
N SER A 362 2.74 4.24 -8.91
CA SER A 362 2.46 4.91 -7.63
C SER A 362 1.76 4.04 -6.60
N GLU A 363 1.21 2.88 -6.97
CA GLU A 363 0.35 2.04 -6.13
C GLU A 363 0.96 0.64 -5.95
N GLY A 364 2.11 0.54 -5.28
CA GLY A 364 2.82 -0.73 -5.10
C GLY A 364 2.30 -1.65 -3.99
N GLN A 365 1.32 -1.22 -3.18
CA GLN A 365 0.98 -1.93 -1.95
C GLN A 365 0.32 -3.30 -2.22
N LEU A 366 -0.58 -3.39 -3.20
CA LEU A 366 -1.24 -4.65 -3.57
C LEU A 366 -0.25 -5.72 -4.05
N LEU A 367 0.95 -5.34 -4.51
CA LEU A 367 1.99 -6.31 -4.87
C LEU A 367 2.53 -7.06 -3.63
N PHE A 368 2.49 -6.48 -2.43
CA PHE A 368 2.85 -7.21 -1.21
C PHE A 368 1.77 -8.23 -0.85
N LEU A 369 0.49 -7.84 -0.93
CA LEU A 369 -0.62 -8.76 -0.73
C LEU A 369 -0.60 -9.93 -1.72
N LEU A 370 -0.36 -9.65 -3.01
CA LEU A 370 -0.22 -10.68 -4.05
C LEU A 370 1.00 -11.59 -3.80
N ASN A 371 2.11 -11.03 -3.31
CA ASN A 371 3.25 -11.83 -2.87
C ASN A 371 2.84 -12.78 -1.72
N ASN A 372 2.06 -12.32 -0.74
CA ASN A 372 1.57 -13.18 0.34
C ASN A 372 0.59 -14.25 -0.18
N ILE A 373 -0.31 -13.90 -1.09
CA ILE A 373 -1.25 -14.85 -1.72
C ILE A 373 -0.48 -15.98 -2.44
N SER A 374 0.61 -15.64 -3.14
CA SER A 374 1.44 -16.63 -3.84
C SER A 374 2.16 -17.63 -2.92
N LYS A 375 2.18 -17.36 -1.60
CA LYS A 375 2.84 -18.17 -0.56
C LYS A 375 1.84 -18.82 0.39
N MET A 376 0.56 -18.88 0.01
CA MET A 376 -0.44 -19.64 0.75
C MET A 376 -0.19 -21.15 0.59
N LYS A 377 -0.33 -21.89 1.69
CA LYS A 377 -0.29 -23.35 1.73
C LYS A 377 -1.60 -23.96 1.26
N ASP A 378 -1.51 -25.05 0.52
CA ASP A 378 -2.66 -25.89 0.16
C ASP A 378 -2.85 -27.05 1.16
N THR A 379 -3.17 -26.72 2.42
CA THR A 379 -3.40 -27.70 3.50
C THR A 379 -4.85 -27.66 4.00
N GLU A 380 -5.20 -28.51 4.98
CA GLU A 380 -6.52 -28.48 5.63
C GLU A 380 -6.78 -27.14 6.35
N LEU A 381 -5.77 -26.59 7.03
CA LEU A 381 -5.86 -25.27 7.68
C LEU A 381 -5.63 -24.12 6.70
N GLY A 382 -4.94 -24.40 5.59
CA GLY A 382 -4.58 -23.39 4.61
C GLY A 382 -3.64 -22.35 5.21
N SER A 383 -3.81 -21.11 4.75
CA SER A 383 -3.09 -19.96 5.24
C SER A 383 -4.04 -18.84 5.65
N ARG A 384 -3.53 -17.96 6.51
CA ARG A 384 -4.22 -16.72 6.91
C ARG A 384 -3.28 -15.54 6.72
N ILE A 385 -3.74 -14.56 5.94
CA ILE A 385 -3.04 -13.28 5.74
C ILE A 385 -3.80 -12.20 6.51
N VAL A 386 -3.07 -11.39 7.27
CA VAL A 386 -3.59 -10.20 7.96
C VAL A 386 -2.67 -9.04 7.60
N GLU A 387 -3.08 -8.21 6.63
CA GLU A 387 -2.24 -7.15 6.05
C GLU A 387 -2.91 -5.78 6.20
N ILE A 388 -2.13 -4.74 6.52
CA ILE A 388 -2.65 -3.37 6.64
C ILE A 388 -2.55 -2.64 5.31
N HIS A 389 -3.66 -2.05 4.87
CA HIS A 389 -3.76 -1.21 3.68
C HIS A 389 -4.29 0.19 3.97
N ASP A 390 -3.97 1.14 3.10
CA ASP A 390 -4.69 2.41 3.04
C ASP A 390 -5.95 2.29 2.15
N GLY A 391 -6.67 3.40 2.01
CA GLY A 391 -7.93 3.40 1.26
C GLY A 391 -7.79 3.11 -0.24
N SER A 392 -6.62 3.35 -0.85
CA SER A 392 -6.45 3.17 -2.30
C SER A 392 -6.65 1.72 -2.72
N ALA A 393 -6.23 0.75 -1.89
CA ALA A 393 -6.39 -0.67 -2.14
C ALA A 393 -7.86 -1.09 -2.41
N LEU A 394 -8.83 -0.35 -1.85
CA LEU A 394 -10.25 -0.67 -1.93
C LEU A 394 -10.90 -0.30 -3.27
N PHE A 395 -10.42 0.74 -3.96
CA PHE A 395 -11.11 1.30 -5.13
C PHE A 395 -10.20 1.87 -6.23
N ALA A 396 -8.90 2.02 -6.00
CA ALA A 396 -8.01 2.66 -6.98
C ALA A 396 -7.84 1.81 -8.25
N GLY A 397 -7.73 2.47 -9.39
CA GLY A 397 -7.52 1.85 -10.71
C GLY A 397 -8.83 1.58 -11.45
N ALA A 398 -8.87 2.02 -12.72
CA ALA A 398 -9.98 1.75 -13.63
C ALA A 398 -10.14 0.26 -13.92
N VAL A 399 -11.28 -0.13 -14.49
CA VAL A 399 -11.51 -1.51 -14.95
C VAL A 399 -10.39 -1.95 -15.91
N GLY A 400 -9.86 -3.15 -15.70
CA GLY A 400 -8.71 -3.68 -16.44
C GLY A 400 -7.33 -3.19 -15.96
N ASN A 401 -7.25 -2.22 -15.04
CA ASN A 401 -6.00 -1.87 -14.35
C ASN A 401 -5.60 -3.00 -13.39
N GLY A 402 -4.30 -3.19 -13.18
CA GLY A 402 -3.82 -4.26 -12.30
C GLY A 402 -4.34 -4.21 -10.87
N SER A 403 -4.63 -3.02 -10.32
CA SER A 403 -5.25 -2.88 -8.98
C SER A 403 -6.68 -3.42 -8.94
N ASN A 404 -7.45 -3.14 -10.00
CA ASN A 404 -8.81 -3.65 -10.18
C ASN A 404 -8.80 -5.16 -10.41
N ASN A 405 -7.86 -5.63 -11.25
CA ASN A 405 -7.65 -7.05 -11.50
C ASN A 405 -7.24 -7.82 -10.24
N ALA A 406 -6.40 -7.24 -9.36
CA ALA A 406 -6.05 -7.85 -8.08
C ALA A 406 -7.29 -8.03 -7.20
N ARG A 407 -8.15 -7.01 -7.08
CA ARG A 407 -9.43 -7.13 -6.35
C ARG A 407 -10.34 -8.18 -6.97
N LYS A 408 -10.51 -8.14 -8.30
CA LYS A 408 -11.26 -9.15 -9.06
C LYS A 408 -10.80 -10.56 -8.72
N TYR A 409 -9.49 -10.81 -8.79
CA TYR A 409 -8.91 -12.11 -8.47
C TYR A 409 -9.21 -12.54 -7.04
N MET A 410 -8.99 -11.66 -6.05
CA MET A 410 -9.18 -11.99 -4.65
C MET A 410 -10.66 -12.23 -4.29
N ILE A 411 -11.59 -11.50 -4.89
CA ILE A 411 -13.03 -11.61 -4.63
C ILE A 411 -13.59 -12.84 -5.35
N GLU A 412 -13.27 -13.06 -6.63
CA GLU A 412 -13.77 -14.20 -7.41
C GLU A 412 -13.19 -15.54 -6.92
N ASN A 413 -11.96 -15.56 -6.39
CA ASN A 413 -11.39 -16.76 -5.73
C ASN A 413 -11.79 -16.89 -4.25
N ASP A 414 -12.73 -16.07 -3.78
CA ASP A 414 -13.25 -16.11 -2.41
C ASP A 414 -12.16 -16.05 -1.31
N LEU A 415 -11.13 -15.24 -1.51
CA LEU A 415 -9.98 -15.14 -0.60
C LEU A 415 -10.20 -14.13 0.53
N ILE A 416 -10.86 -13.00 0.26
CA ILE A 416 -11.07 -11.92 1.25
C ILE A 416 -12.13 -12.35 2.25
N GLU A 417 -11.76 -12.57 3.50
CA GLU A 417 -12.67 -12.98 4.58
C GLU A 417 -13.33 -11.77 5.25
N ALA A 418 -12.55 -10.73 5.55
CA ALA A 418 -13.04 -9.51 6.18
C ALA A 418 -12.11 -8.31 5.94
N ILE A 419 -12.66 -7.10 6.05
CA ILE A 419 -11.92 -5.83 6.02
C ILE A 419 -12.35 -4.97 7.21
N ILE A 420 -11.39 -4.55 8.03
CA ILE A 420 -11.64 -3.78 9.26
C ILE A 420 -11.05 -2.38 9.11
N GLN A 421 -11.89 -1.34 9.12
CA GLN A 421 -11.43 0.05 9.18
C GLN A 421 -10.98 0.41 10.59
N LEU A 422 -9.71 0.79 10.76
CA LEU A 422 -9.16 1.23 12.04
C LEU A 422 -9.46 2.72 12.33
N PRO A 423 -9.36 3.16 13.60
CA PRO A 423 -9.39 4.57 13.96
C PRO A 423 -8.37 5.42 13.20
N ASN A 424 -8.78 6.59 12.72
CA ASN A 424 -7.85 7.59 12.21
C ASN A 424 -6.86 8.01 13.30
N ASN A 425 -5.63 8.36 12.91
CA ASN A 425 -4.55 8.75 13.83
C ASN A 425 -4.18 7.65 14.85
N ILE A 426 -4.32 6.38 14.46
CA ILE A 426 -3.80 5.24 15.24
C ILE A 426 -2.31 4.98 14.96
N PHE A 427 -1.79 5.43 13.82
CA PHE A 427 -0.37 5.30 13.43
C PHE A 427 0.43 6.57 13.74
N TYR A 428 1.74 6.42 13.95
CA TYR A 428 2.65 7.51 14.31
C TYR A 428 2.83 8.54 13.18
N ASN A 429 2.87 8.09 11.93
CA ASN A 429 3.23 8.93 10.77
C ASN A 429 2.07 9.38 9.89
N THR A 430 0.87 8.82 10.10
CA THR A 430 -0.28 9.13 9.25
C THR A 430 -1.58 9.26 10.04
N GLY A 431 -2.43 10.18 9.58
CA GLY A 431 -3.78 10.40 10.09
C GLY A 431 -4.87 9.84 9.17
N ILE A 432 -4.47 9.12 8.10
CA ILE A 432 -5.41 8.52 7.14
C ILE A 432 -6.19 7.38 7.78
N ALA A 433 -7.31 7.03 7.14
CA ALA A 433 -8.00 5.77 7.41
C ALA A 433 -7.14 4.60 6.90
N THR A 434 -7.03 3.56 7.72
CA THR A 434 -6.28 2.34 7.43
C THR A 434 -7.18 1.14 7.66
N TYR A 435 -6.89 0.05 6.96
CA TYR A 435 -7.76 -1.11 6.89
C TYR A 435 -6.95 -2.39 7.12
N ILE A 436 -7.39 -3.25 8.03
CA ILE A 436 -6.85 -4.61 8.16
C ILE A 436 -7.59 -5.48 7.14
N TRP A 437 -6.87 -6.02 6.17
CA TRP A 437 -7.37 -7.01 5.22
C TRP A 437 -7.08 -8.41 5.75
N ILE A 438 -8.11 -9.24 5.81
CA ILE A 438 -8.03 -10.60 6.32
C ILE A 438 -8.36 -11.53 5.16
N LEU A 439 -7.39 -12.34 4.75
CA LEU A 439 -7.58 -13.33 3.68
C LEU A 439 -7.35 -14.74 4.20
N SER A 440 -8.11 -15.69 3.67
CA SER A 440 -7.87 -17.11 3.87
C SER A 440 -8.32 -17.93 2.67
N ASN A 441 -7.51 -18.91 2.29
CA ASN A 441 -7.90 -19.94 1.31
C ASN A 441 -8.68 -21.12 1.94
N ARG A 442 -9.01 -21.03 3.23
CA ARG A 442 -9.81 -22.00 4.01
C ARG A 442 -10.81 -21.29 4.91
N LYS A 443 -11.67 -20.48 4.29
CA LYS A 443 -12.79 -19.83 4.97
C LYS A 443 -13.67 -20.84 5.70
N GLU A 444 -14.18 -20.43 6.86
CA GLU A 444 -15.24 -21.15 7.55
C GLU A 444 -16.49 -21.26 6.67
N GLU A 445 -17.25 -22.37 6.74
CA GLU A 445 -18.41 -22.62 5.88
C GLU A 445 -19.40 -21.45 5.79
N ARG A 446 -19.72 -20.81 6.93
CA ARG A 446 -20.65 -19.67 6.96
C ARG A 446 -20.13 -18.40 6.27
N ARG A 447 -18.82 -18.32 5.98
CA ARG A 447 -18.15 -17.17 5.34
C ARG A 447 -17.87 -17.37 3.85
N LYS A 448 -18.10 -18.57 3.33
CA LYS A 448 -17.86 -18.84 1.90
C LYS A 448 -18.76 -18.00 1.01
N GLY A 449 -18.18 -17.40 -0.03
CA GLY A 449 -18.84 -16.49 -0.94
C GLY A 449 -19.20 -15.12 -0.34
N LYS A 450 -18.68 -14.81 0.86
CA LYS A 450 -19.03 -13.60 1.62
C LYS A 450 -17.80 -12.84 2.09
N ILE A 451 -17.97 -11.53 2.24
CA ILE A 451 -16.99 -10.61 2.84
C ILE A 451 -17.67 -9.83 3.95
N GLN A 452 -17.02 -9.77 5.12
CA GLN A 452 -17.45 -8.95 6.25
C GLN A 452 -16.70 -7.61 6.26
N LEU A 453 -17.42 -6.49 6.25
CA LEU A 453 -16.85 -5.18 6.50
C LEU A 453 -17.08 -4.78 7.95
N ILE A 454 -16.07 -4.21 8.62
CA ILE A 454 -16.15 -3.81 10.04
C ILE A 454 -15.64 -2.38 10.22
N ASP A 455 -16.53 -1.46 10.59
CA ASP A 455 -16.16 -0.08 10.94
C ASP A 455 -15.76 0.02 12.42
N ALA A 456 -14.45 -0.04 12.69
CA ALA A 456 -13.88 0.20 14.00
C ALA A 456 -13.35 1.63 14.17
N SER A 457 -13.69 2.58 13.28
CA SER A 457 -13.14 3.94 13.27
C SER A 457 -13.40 4.73 14.57
N LYS A 458 -14.45 4.35 15.30
CA LYS A 458 -14.86 4.95 16.58
C LYS A 458 -14.41 4.14 17.81
N ILE A 459 -13.96 2.90 17.64
CA ILE A 459 -13.56 2.01 18.74
C ILE A 459 -12.12 2.34 19.13
N LYS A 460 -11.95 3.28 20.07
CA LYS A 460 -10.62 3.80 20.44
C LYS A 460 -10.58 4.42 21.83
N THR A 461 -9.38 4.46 22.40
CA THR A 461 -9.07 5.17 23.64
C THR A 461 -8.13 6.34 23.33
N THR A 462 -8.48 7.54 23.75
CA THR A 462 -7.66 8.75 23.54
C THR A 462 -6.36 8.69 24.35
N LEU A 463 -5.26 9.13 23.75
CA LEU A 463 -3.97 9.27 24.45
C LEU A 463 -3.93 10.57 25.26
N ARG A 464 -3.25 10.53 26.41
CA ARG A 464 -2.99 11.73 27.22
C ARG A 464 -2.06 12.72 26.53
N LYS A 465 -1.15 12.21 25.69
CA LYS A 465 -0.17 12.97 24.91
C LYS A 465 -0.06 12.33 23.53
N ASN A 466 -0.07 13.15 22.49
CA ASN A 466 0.13 12.67 21.12
C ASN A 466 1.58 12.20 20.92
N MET A 467 1.74 11.24 20.02
CA MET A 467 3.02 10.63 19.65
C MET A 467 3.15 10.72 18.13
N GLY A 468 3.80 11.78 17.65
CA GLY A 468 3.68 12.18 16.25
C GLY A 468 2.21 12.50 15.90
N LYS A 469 1.67 11.87 14.85
CA LYS A 469 0.25 11.95 14.50
C LYS A 469 -0.63 11.03 15.35
N LYS A 470 -0.08 10.01 16.03
CA LYS A 470 -0.88 9.09 16.85
C LYS A 470 -1.49 9.82 18.04
N ASN A 471 -2.82 9.81 18.15
CA ASN A 471 -3.55 10.44 19.26
C ASN A 471 -4.52 9.49 19.97
N CYS A 472 -4.61 8.25 19.50
CA CYS A 472 -5.46 7.22 20.08
C CYS A 472 -4.77 5.84 20.07
N LYS A 473 -5.31 4.91 20.84
CA LYS A 473 -4.88 3.51 20.92
C LYS A 473 -6.07 2.57 21.01
N LEU A 474 -5.83 1.28 20.79
CA LEU A 474 -6.74 0.19 21.11
C LEU A 474 -6.37 -0.34 22.50
N SER A 475 -7.24 -0.11 23.50
CA SER A 475 -7.12 -0.82 24.78
C SER A 475 -7.47 -2.30 24.60
N GLU A 476 -7.19 -3.13 25.61
CA GLU A 476 -7.56 -4.56 25.57
C GLU A 476 -9.05 -4.75 25.33
N GLU A 477 -9.91 -3.89 25.90
CA GLU A 477 -11.35 -3.91 25.66
C GLU A 477 -11.70 -3.58 24.20
N ASN A 478 -11.05 -2.57 23.62
CA ASN A 478 -11.26 -2.19 22.21
C ASN A 478 -10.81 -3.32 21.26
N GLN A 479 -9.64 -3.93 21.54
CA GLN A 479 -9.13 -5.04 20.74
C GLN A 479 -10.11 -6.23 20.79
N LYS A 480 -10.61 -6.55 21.99
CA LYS A 480 -11.61 -7.61 22.17
C LYS A 480 -12.92 -7.29 21.45
N GLU A 481 -13.42 -6.05 21.53
CA GLU A 481 -14.65 -5.65 20.83
C GLU A 481 -14.52 -5.84 19.31
N ILE A 482 -13.39 -5.44 18.72
CA ILE A 482 -13.13 -5.62 17.29
C ILE A 482 -13.01 -7.10 16.93
N LEU A 483 -12.32 -7.88 17.76
CA LEU A 483 -12.19 -9.33 17.57
C LEU A 483 -13.56 -10.04 17.66
N ASP A 484 -14.41 -9.65 18.60
CA ASP A 484 -15.76 -10.19 18.79
C ASP A 484 -16.65 -9.84 17.57
N LEU A 485 -16.61 -8.60 17.08
CA LEU A 485 -17.30 -8.21 15.84
C LEU A 485 -16.88 -9.12 14.67
N TYR A 486 -15.58 -9.34 14.53
CA TYR A 486 -15.05 -10.22 13.49
C TYR A 486 -15.52 -11.67 13.69
N LEU A 487 -15.28 -12.28 14.84
CA LEU A 487 -15.59 -13.70 15.08
C LEU A 487 -17.09 -14.00 15.06
N ASN A 488 -17.94 -13.11 15.57
CA ASN A 488 -19.39 -13.32 15.61
C ASN A 488 -20.00 -13.37 14.21
N PHE A 489 -19.51 -12.55 13.25
CA PHE A 489 -20.02 -12.49 11.87
C PHE A 489 -21.54 -12.30 11.84
N GLU A 490 -21.99 -11.21 12.46
CA GLU A 490 -23.39 -10.81 12.49
C GLU A 490 -23.55 -9.39 11.96
N ASP A 491 -24.61 -9.15 11.18
CA ASP A 491 -24.95 -7.81 10.71
C ASP A 491 -25.40 -6.92 11.87
N ASN A 492 -24.73 -5.77 12.03
CA ASN A 492 -25.07 -4.74 12.99
C ASN A 492 -24.65 -3.35 12.47
N GLU A 493 -24.52 -2.34 13.33
CA GLU A 493 -24.16 -0.98 12.92
C GLU A 493 -22.67 -0.84 12.58
N ASN A 494 -21.80 -1.64 13.20
CA ASN A 494 -20.35 -1.67 13.00
C ASN A 494 -19.89 -2.83 12.11
N SER A 495 -20.72 -3.83 11.81
CA SER A 495 -20.39 -4.95 10.95
C SER A 495 -21.46 -5.20 9.90
N LYS A 496 -21.05 -5.33 8.64
CA LYS A 496 -21.91 -5.60 7.49
C LYS A 496 -21.38 -6.79 6.69
N ILE A 497 -22.25 -7.70 6.28
CA ILE A 497 -21.89 -8.91 5.55
C ILE A 497 -22.51 -8.84 4.15
N PHE A 498 -21.67 -9.05 3.14
CA PHE A 498 -22.09 -9.01 1.74
C PHE A 498 -21.64 -10.25 1.00
N ASP A 499 -22.43 -10.67 0.01
CA ASP A 499 -21.98 -11.67 -0.96
C ASP A 499 -20.92 -11.06 -1.89
N ASN A 500 -20.00 -11.87 -2.41
CA ASN A 500 -18.89 -11.40 -3.25
C ASN A 500 -19.35 -10.56 -4.46
N GLU A 501 -20.52 -10.88 -5.02
CA GLU A 501 -21.11 -10.17 -6.17
C GLU A 501 -21.49 -8.71 -5.88
N GLU A 502 -21.72 -8.32 -4.62
CA GLU A 502 -22.06 -6.93 -4.24
C GLU A 502 -20.92 -5.95 -4.58
N PHE A 503 -19.69 -6.44 -4.64
CA PHE A 503 -18.50 -5.62 -4.92
C PHE A 503 -18.15 -5.54 -6.42
N GLY A 504 -18.86 -6.29 -7.25
CA GLY A 504 -18.65 -6.30 -8.69
C GLY A 504 -19.64 -5.41 -9.43
N TYR A 505 -19.21 -4.85 -10.55
CA TYR A 505 -20.07 -4.15 -11.49
C TYR A 505 -19.65 -4.41 -12.94
N TYR A 506 -20.62 -4.34 -13.85
CA TYR A 506 -20.37 -4.15 -15.26
C TYR A 506 -20.08 -2.68 -15.53
N GLN A 507 -19.02 -2.39 -16.26
CA GLN A 507 -18.78 -1.09 -16.87
C GLN A 507 -18.99 -1.23 -18.37
N LEU A 508 -19.83 -0.38 -18.95
CA LEU A 508 -20.12 -0.42 -20.38
C LEU A 508 -20.38 0.96 -20.93
N THR A 509 -20.26 1.07 -22.24
CA THR A 509 -20.58 2.27 -23.00
C THR A 509 -22.02 2.19 -23.49
N VAL A 510 -22.79 3.23 -23.19
CA VAL A 510 -24.11 3.49 -23.77
C VAL A 510 -23.95 4.48 -24.91
N GLU A 511 -24.37 4.05 -26.10
CA GLU A 511 -24.30 4.84 -27.32
C GLU A 511 -25.63 5.47 -27.63
N ARG A 512 -25.55 6.67 -28.21
CA ARG A 512 -26.70 7.40 -28.72
C ARG A 512 -26.54 7.65 -30.21
N PRO A 513 -27.63 7.62 -30.99
CA PRO A 513 -27.57 7.75 -32.44
C PRO A 513 -27.24 9.17 -32.91
N LEU A 514 -26.27 9.28 -33.81
CA LEU A 514 -25.88 10.52 -34.48
C LEU A 514 -27.04 11.08 -35.31
N ARG A 515 -27.37 12.35 -35.05
CA ARG A 515 -28.34 13.13 -35.80
C ARG A 515 -27.71 14.40 -36.29
N GLN A 516 -27.75 14.60 -37.60
CA GLN A 516 -27.23 15.81 -38.18
C GLN A 516 -28.25 16.42 -39.12
N LYS A 517 -28.44 17.72 -38.95
CA LYS A 517 -29.11 18.54 -39.94
C LYS A 517 -28.10 19.13 -40.90
N VAL A 518 -28.60 19.55 -42.06
CA VAL A 518 -27.82 20.30 -43.04
C VAL A 518 -28.45 21.67 -43.27
N SER A 519 -27.72 22.73 -42.97
CA SER A 519 -28.15 24.13 -43.10
C SER A 519 -27.54 24.74 -44.35
N VAL A 520 -28.24 24.67 -45.48
CA VAL A 520 -27.84 25.31 -46.75
C VAL A 520 -28.57 26.65 -46.89
N ASN A 521 -28.17 27.63 -46.10
CA ASN A 521 -28.80 28.95 -46.08
C ASN A 521 -27.84 30.02 -46.61
N LYS A 522 -28.32 31.26 -46.68
CA LYS A 522 -27.52 32.37 -47.22
C LYS A 522 -26.20 32.55 -46.47
N GLU A 523 -26.18 32.37 -45.16
CA GLU A 523 -24.99 32.56 -44.34
C GLU A 523 -23.94 31.47 -44.60
N THR A 524 -24.32 30.19 -44.53
CA THR A 524 -23.38 29.07 -44.72
C THR A 524 -22.81 29.02 -46.15
N VAL A 525 -23.64 29.28 -47.16
CA VAL A 525 -23.19 29.41 -48.57
C VAL A 525 -22.24 30.60 -48.75
N SER A 526 -22.52 31.73 -48.10
CA SER A 526 -21.67 32.93 -48.16
C SER A 526 -20.31 32.68 -47.49
N LYS A 527 -20.28 32.01 -46.33
CA LYS A 527 -19.04 31.59 -45.65
C LYS A 527 -18.22 30.63 -46.52
N PHE A 528 -18.87 29.64 -47.14
CA PHE A 528 -18.21 28.73 -48.07
C PHE A 528 -17.57 29.49 -49.24
N GLU A 529 -18.30 30.41 -49.86
CA GLU A 529 -17.77 31.26 -50.94
C GLU A 529 -16.60 32.14 -50.47
N GLU A 530 -16.69 32.73 -49.28
CA GLU A 530 -15.64 33.55 -48.69
C GLU A 530 -14.34 32.77 -48.45
N ILE A 531 -14.45 31.53 -47.93
CA ILE A 531 -13.29 30.65 -47.72
C ILE A 531 -12.63 30.33 -49.06
N LEU A 532 -13.41 30.00 -50.11
CA LEU A 532 -12.86 29.74 -51.44
C LEU A 532 -12.13 30.97 -52.03
N LYS A 533 -12.65 32.19 -51.81
CA LYS A 533 -11.97 33.44 -52.20
C LYS A 533 -10.68 33.66 -51.42
N LYS A 534 -10.69 33.50 -50.10
CA LYS A 534 -9.50 33.70 -49.25
C LYS A 534 -8.39 32.69 -49.56
N LEU A 535 -8.76 31.47 -49.94
CA LEU A 535 -7.85 30.43 -50.42
C LEU A 535 -7.36 30.67 -51.86
N GLY A 536 -7.91 31.65 -52.59
CA GLY A 536 -7.54 31.98 -53.96
C GLY A 536 -8.08 30.98 -55.00
N VAL A 537 -9.03 30.13 -54.63
CA VAL A 537 -9.56 29.05 -55.49
C VAL A 537 -10.36 29.64 -56.65
N LEU A 538 -11.25 30.60 -56.37
CA LEU A 538 -12.14 31.18 -57.39
C LEU A 538 -11.36 31.99 -58.44
N GLU A 539 -10.21 32.57 -58.05
CA GLU A 539 -9.29 33.30 -58.91
C GLU A 539 -8.32 32.37 -59.68
N GLY A 540 -8.34 31.06 -59.42
CA GLY A 540 -7.42 30.08 -60.03
C GLY A 540 -5.98 30.16 -59.49
N LYS A 541 -5.80 30.79 -58.32
CA LYS A 541 -4.51 31.01 -57.64
C LYS A 541 -4.52 30.35 -56.26
N PHE A 542 -4.90 29.08 -56.19
CA PHE A 542 -5.04 28.36 -54.92
C PHE A 542 -3.75 28.36 -54.09
N ASP A 543 -3.82 28.89 -52.86
CA ASP A 543 -2.71 28.97 -51.93
C ASP A 543 -2.72 27.81 -50.92
N LYS A 544 -1.93 26.78 -51.22
CA LYS A 544 -1.78 25.59 -50.36
C LYS A 544 -1.25 25.92 -48.96
N LYS A 545 -0.57 27.06 -48.74
CA LYS A 545 -0.02 27.43 -47.43
C LYS A 545 -1.08 28.01 -46.51
N LYS A 546 -2.15 28.58 -47.07
CA LYS A 546 -3.26 29.17 -46.32
C LYS A 546 -4.28 28.17 -45.80
N VAL A 547 -4.32 26.94 -46.35
CA VAL A 547 -5.29 25.90 -45.94
C VAL A 547 -5.32 25.70 -44.42
N LYS A 548 -4.15 25.68 -43.78
CA LYS A 548 -4.01 25.54 -42.31
C LYS A 548 -4.68 26.67 -41.51
N GLU A 549 -4.83 27.86 -42.09
CA GLU A 549 -5.44 29.03 -41.43
C GLU A 549 -6.97 28.89 -41.32
N PHE A 550 -7.56 27.92 -42.03
CA PHE A 550 -9.00 27.64 -42.04
C PHE A 550 -9.34 26.32 -41.32
N ALA A 551 -8.40 25.74 -40.57
CA ALA A 551 -8.62 24.51 -39.81
C ALA A 551 -9.75 24.67 -38.78
N ASP A 552 -9.83 25.82 -38.11
CA ASP A 552 -10.89 26.14 -37.13
C ASP A 552 -12.29 26.26 -37.77
N LEU A 553 -12.34 26.42 -39.10
CA LEU A 553 -13.57 26.45 -39.90
C LEU A 553 -13.84 25.09 -40.58
N GLY A 554 -13.16 24.03 -40.15
CA GLY A 554 -13.35 22.65 -40.60
C GLY A 554 -12.49 22.24 -41.80
N VAL A 555 -11.70 23.14 -42.42
CA VAL A 555 -10.92 22.79 -43.62
C VAL A 555 -9.75 21.87 -43.27
N LYS A 556 -9.73 20.67 -43.88
CA LYS A 556 -8.73 19.64 -43.58
C LYS A 556 -7.41 19.93 -44.28
N ASP A 557 -6.29 20.00 -43.56
CA ASP A 557 -4.95 20.18 -44.14
C ASP A 557 -4.30 18.85 -44.58
N THR A 558 -4.95 18.14 -45.51
CA THR A 558 -4.45 16.87 -46.06
C THR A 558 -4.08 16.99 -47.53
N LYS A 559 -3.21 16.10 -48.04
CA LYS A 559 -2.89 16.02 -49.47
C LYS A 559 -4.15 15.84 -50.33
N GLY A 560 -5.10 15.04 -49.86
CA GLY A 560 -6.37 14.80 -50.54
C GLY A 560 -7.24 16.06 -50.61
N SER A 561 -7.40 16.77 -49.49
CA SER A 561 -8.12 18.05 -49.43
C SER A 561 -7.51 19.10 -50.35
N LYS A 562 -6.19 19.31 -50.27
CA LYS A 562 -5.45 20.26 -51.12
C LYS A 562 -5.59 19.97 -52.61
N ASN A 563 -5.62 18.70 -53.01
CA ASN A 563 -5.82 18.32 -54.40
C ASN A 563 -7.24 18.66 -54.87
N GLU A 564 -8.26 18.37 -54.07
CA GLU A 564 -9.65 18.66 -54.42
C GLU A 564 -9.92 20.18 -54.45
N LEU A 565 -9.40 20.93 -53.46
CA LEU A 565 -9.52 22.41 -53.39
C LEU A 565 -8.78 23.14 -54.53
N SER A 566 -7.72 22.54 -55.09
CA SER A 566 -6.97 23.15 -56.19
C SER A 566 -7.71 23.16 -57.52
N ASP A 567 -8.77 22.36 -57.65
CA ASP A 567 -9.60 22.27 -58.85
C ASP A 567 -10.71 23.34 -58.80
N LYS A 568 -10.44 24.46 -59.45
CA LYS A 568 -11.35 25.62 -59.51
C LYS A 568 -12.73 25.25 -60.05
N ASP A 569 -12.78 24.48 -61.13
CA ASP A 569 -14.04 24.16 -61.80
C ASP A 569 -14.91 23.28 -60.90
N LYS A 570 -14.29 22.33 -60.18
CA LYS A 570 -15.03 21.56 -59.16
C LYS A 570 -15.59 22.42 -58.04
N MET A 571 -14.81 23.35 -57.50
CA MET A 571 -15.26 24.21 -56.40
C MET A 571 -16.34 25.20 -56.83
N ILE A 572 -16.30 25.69 -58.07
CA ILE A 572 -17.39 26.48 -58.66
C ILE A 572 -18.64 25.62 -58.82
N ASN A 573 -18.51 24.37 -59.28
CA ASN A 573 -19.65 23.45 -59.40
C ASN A 573 -20.27 23.12 -58.03
N TYR A 574 -19.45 22.88 -56.99
CA TYR A 574 -19.94 22.70 -55.61
C TYR A 574 -20.70 23.95 -55.13
N LEU A 575 -20.13 25.15 -55.31
CA LEU A 575 -20.78 26.42 -54.95
C LEU A 575 -22.11 26.60 -55.70
N GLY A 576 -22.15 26.26 -56.99
CA GLY A 576 -23.36 26.32 -57.82
C GLY A 576 -24.45 25.39 -57.31
N ILE A 577 -24.11 24.13 -57.01
CA ILE A 577 -25.05 23.16 -56.43
C ILE A 577 -25.57 23.63 -55.07
N LEU A 578 -24.71 24.17 -54.21
CA LEU A 578 -25.12 24.66 -52.89
C LEU A 578 -26.03 25.89 -52.99
N LYS A 579 -25.78 26.81 -53.94
CA LYS A 579 -26.69 27.94 -54.25
C LYS A 579 -28.04 27.46 -54.76
N ASP A 580 -28.06 26.44 -55.61
CA ASP A 580 -29.28 25.82 -56.14
C ASP A 580 -30.11 25.11 -55.05
N LEU A 581 -29.45 24.59 -54.03
CA LEU A 581 -30.06 23.91 -52.89
C LEU A 581 -30.37 24.85 -51.71
N GLN A 582 -30.05 26.14 -51.86
CA GLN A 582 -30.19 27.14 -50.82
C GLN A 582 -31.66 27.36 -50.47
N ARG A 583 -31.96 27.34 -49.17
CA ARG A 583 -33.32 27.49 -48.60
C ARG A 583 -33.23 28.04 -47.18
N ASP A 584 -34.35 28.55 -46.67
CA ASP A 584 -34.42 29.05 -45.28
C ASP A 584 -34.56 27.91 -44.25
N GLU A 585 -35.22 26.81 -44.62
CA GLU A 585 -35.43 25.65 -43.74
C GLU A 585 -34.27 24.65 -43.79
N ASP A 586 -33.87 24.13 -42.64
CA ASP A 586 -32.83 23.11 -42.55
C ASP A 586 -33.29 21.75 -43.12
N TYR A 587 -32.36 21.00 -43.71
CA TYR A 587 -32.60 19.58 -43.98
C TYR A 587 -32.46 18.80 -42.68
N LEU A 588 -33.57 18.32 -42.14
CA LEU A 588 -33.56 17.38 -41.00
C LEU A 588 -33.17 15.95 -41.41
N SER A 589 -32.99 15.66 -42.70
CA SER A 589 -32.54 14.36 -43.21
C SER A 589 -31.29 14.54 -44.05
N TYR A 590 -30.14 14.10 -43.52
CA TYR A 590 -28.87 14.11 -44.25
C TYR A 590 -28.96 13.30 -45.55
N ALA A 591 -29.63 12.14 -45.52
CA ALA A 591 -29.85 11.30 -46.70
C ALA A 591 -30.67 12.01 -47.79
N LYS A 592 -31.68 12.81 -47.40
CA LYS A 592 -32.44 13.65 -48.35
C LYS A 592 -31.55 14.71 -49.00
N PHE A 593 -30.74 15.40 -48.20
CA PHE A 593 -29.75 16.36 -48.72
C PHE A 593 -28.78 15.69 -49.70
N GLU A 594 -28.18 14.56 -49.31
CA GLU A 594 -27.25 13.81 -50.16
C GLU A 594 -27.89 13.37 -51.49
N LYS A 595 -29.15 12.93 -51.46
CA LYS A 595 -29.90 12.55 -52.67
C LYS A 595 -30.15 13.74 -53.58
N GLU A 596 -30.55 14.88 -53.04
CA GLU A 596 -30.80 16.10 -53.80
C GLU A 596 -29.49 16.67 -54.38
N PHE A 597 -28.42 16.69 -53.58
CA PHE A 597 -27.07 17.02 -54.02
C PHE A 597 -26.61 16.11 -55.16
N SER A 598 -26.73 14.80 -55.00
CA SER A 598 -26.33 13.83 -56.02
C SER A 598 -27.13 13.97 -57.32
N LYS A 599 -28.43 14.32 -57.22
CA LYS A 599 -29.28 14.60 -58.40
C LYS A 599 -28.78 15.83 -59.15
N LYS A 600 -28.36 16.88 -58.44
CA LYS A 600 -27.80 18.11 -59.03
C LYS A 600 -26.38 17.91 -59.58
N ALA A 601 -25.58 17.06 -58.94
CA ALA A 601 -24.24 16.68 -59.40
C ALA A 601 -24.25 15.73 -60.62
N LYS A 602 -25.40 15.15 -60.97
CA LYS A 602 -25.50 14.16 -62.06
C LYS A 602 -25.04 14.74 -63.39
N GLY A 603 -24.06 14.08 -64.01
CA GLY A 603 -23.46 14.51 -65.28
C GLY A 603 -22.28 15.48 -65.13
N MET A 604 -21.93 15.90 -63.91
CA MET A 604 -20.73 16.68 -63.63
C MET A 604 -19.57 15.76 -63.26
N SER A 605 -18.48 15.80 -64.02
CA SER A 605 -17.33 14.92 -63.79
C SER A 605 -16.63 15.24 -62.46
N GLY A 606 -16.42 14.22 -61.62
CA GLY A 606 -15.64 14.33 -60.38
C GLY A 606 -16.34 15.01 -59.20
N ILE A 607 -17.61 15.41 -59.34
CA ILE A 607 -18.40 16.05 -58.28
C ILE A 607 -19.12 14.99 -57.44
N ALA A 608 -18.76 14.88 -56.17
CA ALA A 608 -19.40 13.97 -55.23
C ALA A 608 -19.37 14.53 -53.80
N ILE A 609 -20.41 14.29 -53.01
CA ILE A 609 -20.49 14.77 -51.63
C ILE A 609 -19.31 14.26 -50.77
N ASN A 610 -18.87 13.02 -51.00
CA ASN A 610 -17.71 12.44 -50.32
C ASN A 610 -16.42 13.18 -50.65
N ASN A 611 -16.25 13.68 -51.88
CA ASN A 611 -15.09 14.48 -52.25
C ASN A 611 -15.14 15.85 -51.59
N LEU A 612 -16.32 16.46 -51.46
CA LEU A 612 -16.51 17.68 -50.69
C LEU A 612 -16.22 17.48 -49.19
N ASN A 613 -16.67 16.38 -48.59
CA ASN A 613 -16.35 16.03 -47.20
C ASN A 613 -14.84 15.86 -46.96
N ARG A 614 -14.09 15.37 -47.95
CA ARG A 614 -12.62 15.26 -47.87
C ARG A 614 -11.93 16.62 -47.75
N THR A 615 -12.54 17.72 -48.20
CA THR A 615 -12.00 19.06 -47.98
C THR A 615 -12.28 19.57 -46.57
N GLY A 616 -13.28 19.01 -45.90
CA GLY A 616 -13.81 19.47 -44.61
C GLY A 616 -14.77 20.66 -44.73
N LEU A 617 -14.95 21.23 -45.93
CA LEU A 617 -15.90 22.32 -46.13
C LEU A 617 -17.37 21.90 -46.02
N LEU A 618 -17.67 20.60 -46.08
CA LEU A 618 -19.03 20.11 -45.85
C LEU A 618 -19.47 20.37 -44.40
N ASP A 619 -18.54 20.36 -43.45
CA ASP A 619 -18.81 20.52 -42.01
C ASP A 619 -19.37 21.93 -41.70
N LEU A 620 -19.17 22.93 -42.58
CA LEU A 620 -19.80 24.25 -42.49
C LEU A 620 -21.33 24.21 -42.58
N PHE A 621 -21.87 23.17 -43.21
CA PHE A 621 -23.30 23.00 -43.44
C PHE A 621 -23.91 21.99 -42.48
N VAL A 622 -23.10 21.15 -41.84
CA VAL A 622 -23.58 20.02 -41.04
C VAL A 622 -23.48 20.38 -39.56
N SER A 623 -24.59 20.26 -38.84
CA SER A 623 -24.61 20.47 -37.38
C SER A 623 -25.51 19.44 -36.71
N LYS A 624 -25.27 19.16 -35.42
CA LYS A 624 -26.06 18.20 -34.65
C LYS A 624 -27.41 18.81 -34.29
N ASP A 625 -28.49 18.03 -34.43
CA ASP A 625 -29.85 18.45 -34.08
C ASP A 625 -30.70 17.23 -33.70
N GLU A 626 -31.26 17.21 -32.49
CA GLU A 626 -32.08 16.08 -31.99
C GLU A 626 -33.35 15.83 -32.82
N LYS A 627 -33.83 16.84 -33.55
CA LYS A 627 -35.00 16.71 -34.43
C LYS A 627 -34.65 16.10 -35.80
N ALA A 628 -33.37 15.97 -36.12
CA ALA A 628 -32.93 15.36 -37.37
C ALA A 628 -33.08 13.83 -37.34
N GLU A 629 -33.18 13.23 -38.52
CA GLU A 629 -33.22 11.78 -38.70
C GLU A 629 -31.89 11.14 -38.28
N VAL A 630 -31.97 9.92 -37.76
CA VAL A 630 -30.81 9.10 -37.41
C VAL A 630 -29.95 8.84 -38.63
N ILE A 631 -28.65 9.09 -38.52
CA ILE A 631 -27.68 8.66 -39.52
C ILE A 631 -27.44 7.16 -39.40
N LYS A 632 -27.43 6.50 -40.56
CA LYS A 632 -27.18 5.06 -40.68
C LYS A 632 -25.98 4.81 -41.58
N ASP A 633 -25.22 3.78 -41.27
CA ASP A 633 -24.14 3.30 -42.12
C ASP A 633 -24.69 2.63 -43.40
N LYS A 634 -23.78 2.18 -44.27
CA LYS A 634 -24.16 1.49 -45.52
C LYS A 634 -24.87 0.15 -45.30
N LYS A 635 -24.76 -0.44 -44.11
CA LYS A 635 -25.42 -1.69 -43.72
C LYS A 635 -26.79 -1.45 -43.08
N GLY A 636 -27.15 -0.18 -42.83
CA GLY A 636 -28.41 0.21 -42.20
C GLY A 636 -28.34 0.29 -40.67
N ASN A 637 -27.16 0.10 -40.08
CA ASN A 637 -26.94 0.21 -38.63
C ASN A 637 -26.89 1.70 -38.24
N MET A 638 -27.36 2.03 -37.04
CA MET A 638 -27.26 3.38 -36.50
C MET A 638 -25.80 3.73 -36.26
N THR A 639 -25.37 4.92 -36.68
CA THR A 639 -24.05 5.46 -36.31
C THR A 639 -24.15 6.17 -34.98
N HIS A 640 -23.18 5.98 -34.08
CA HIS A 640 -23.17 6.64 -32.78
C HIS A 640 -22.70 8.10 -32.87
N ASP A 641 -23.17 8.91 -31.93
CA ASP A 641 -22.70 10.26 -31.68
C ASP A 641 -21.59 10.24 -30.61
N PRO A 642 -20.34 10.54 -30.97
CA PRO A 642 -19.23 10.49 -30.01
C PRO A 642 -19.33 11.51 -28.87
N ASP A 643 -20.15 12.57 -29.01
CA ASP A 643 -20.32 13.58 -27.95
C ASP A 643 -21.46 13.23 -26.98
N LEU A 644 -22.26 12.20 -27.29
CA LEU A 644 -23.38 11.73 -26.47
C LEU A 644 -23.15 10.31 -25.94
N ARG A 645 -21.89 9.88 -25.93
CA ARG A 645 -21.46 8.60 -25.41
C ARG A 645 -21.36 8.71 -23.89
N ASP A 646 -22.05 7.81 -23.20
CA ASP A 646 -22.05 7.73 -21.74
C ASP A 646 -21.45 6.40 -21.26
N THR A 647 -20.85 6.40 -20.07
CA THR A 647 -20.35 5.18 -19.43
C THR A 647 -21.22 4.87 -18.23
N GLU A 648 -21.78 3.66 -18.19
CA GLU A 648 -22.61 3.19 -17.10
C GLU A 648 -21.88 2.14 -16.25
N GLN A 649 -22.12 2.18 -14.94
CA GLN A 649 -21.68 1.17 -13.98
C GLN A 649 -22.90 0.48 -13.36
N ILE A 650 -23.06 -0.80 -13.67
CA ILE A 650 -24.23 -1.60 -13.31
C ILE A 650 -23.80 -2.69 -12.33
N PRO A 651 -24.34 -2.74 -11.10
CA PRO A 651 -24.00 -3.79 -10.13
C PRO A 651 -24.19 -5.20 -10.72
N LEU A 652 -23.30 -6.14 -10.41
CA LEU A 652 -23.43 -7.52 -10.90
C LEU A 652 -24.72 -8.19 -10.43
N ASN A 653 -25.17 -7.84 -9.23
CA ASN A 653 -26.41 -8.34 -8.63
C ASN A 653 -27.66 -7.53 -9.02
N TYR A 654 -27.58 -6.63 -10.01
CA TYR A 654 -28.74 -5.90 -10.49
C TYR A 654 -29.78 -6.88 -11.07
N GLU A 655 -31.02 -6.82 -10.56
CA GLU A 655 -32.08 -7.75 -10.92
C GLU A 655 -32.42 -7.64 -12.43
N GLY A 656 -32.18 -8.72 -13.16
CA GLY A 656 -32.36 -8.80 -14.63
C GLY A 656 -31.14 -8.35 -15.45
N GLY A 657 -30.01 -8.07 -14.78
CA GLY A 657 -28.73 -7.77 -15.40
C GLY A 657 -28.71 -6.47 -16.21
N ILE A 658 -27.75 -6.38 -17.15
CA ILE A 658 -27.55 -5.20 -18.01
C ILE A 658 -28.83 -4.81 -18.73
N GLN A 659 -29.54 -5.77 -19.34
CA GLN A 659 -30.73 -5.47 -20.14
C GLN A 659 -31.83 -4.79 -19.32
N ALA A 660 -32.12 -5.31 -18.11
CA ALA A 660 -33.13 -4.72 -17.24
C ALA A 660 -32.73 -3.32 -16.74
N PHE A 661 -31.44 -3.09 -16.48
CA PHE A 661 -30.94 -1.77 -16.11
C PHE A 661 -31.15 -0.76 -17.23
N ILE A 662 -30.77 -1.11 -18.47
CA ILE A 662 -30.94 -0.24 -19.64
C ILE A 662 -32.43 0.10 -19.85
N GLU A 663 -33.32 -0.88 -19.72
CA GLU A 663 -34.76 -0.67 -19.87
C GLU A 663 -35.37 0.26 -18.80
N LYS A 664 -34.88 0.18 -17.56
CA LYS A 664 -35.44 0.92 -16.42
C LYS A 664 -34.79 2.28 -16.19
N GLU A 665 -33.48 2.41 -16.40
CA GLU A 665 -32.71 3.59 -16.02
C GLU A 665 -32.27 4.42 -17.23
N VAL A 666 -32.07 3.81 -18.42
CA VAL A 666 -31.54 4.53 -19.60
C VAL A 666 -32.63 4.88 -20.61
N LEU A 667 -33.38 3.89 -21.09
CA LEU A 667 -34.38 4.08 -22.15
C LEU A 667 -35.51 5.08 -21.82
N PRO A 668 -35.93 5.28 -20.55
CA PRO A 668 -36.90 6.33 -20.23
C PRO A 668 -36.40 7.75 -20.52
N HIS A 669 -35.09 7.98 -20.43
CA HIS A 669 -34.45 9.26 -20.72
C HIS A 669 -33.96 9.33 -22.17
N HIS A 670 -33.48 8.21 -22.73
CA HIS A 670 -32.91 8.11 -24.07
C HIS A 670 -33.45 6.89 -24.83
N LYS A 671 -34.62 7.05 -25.48
CA LYS A 671 -35.41 5.94 -26.06
C LYS A 671 -34.71 5.12 -27.16
N ASP A 672 -33.69 5.68 -27.79
CA ASP A 672 -32.97 5.07 -28.90
C ASP A 672 -31.49 4.84 -28.58
N ALA A 673 -31.13 4.86 -27.29
CA ALA A 673 -29.82 4.44 -26.82
C ALA A 673 -29.66 2.91 -26.91
N TRP A 674 -28.41 2.45 -27.06
CA TRP A 674 -28.07 1.03 -27.04
C TRP A 674 -26.70 0.80 -26.38
N VAL A 675 -26.44 -0.42 -25.96
CA VAL A 675 -25.16 -0.80 -25.35
C VAL A 675 -24.15 -1.19 -26.43
N ASP A 676 -22.93 -0.68 -26.33
CA ASP A 676 -21.79 -1.23 -27.08
C ASP A 676 -21.33 -2.53 -26.40
N GLU A 677 -21.76 -3.68 -26.92
CA GLU A 677 -21.47 -4.99 -26.34
C GLU A 677 -19.97 -5.30 -26.22
N GLU A 678 -19.14 -4.75 -27.12
CA GLU A 678 -17.68 -4.94 -27.08
C GLU A 678 -17.01 -4.14 -25.94
N SER A 679 -17.71 -3.15 -25.38
CA SER A 679 -17.22 -2.31 -24.29
C SER A 679 -17.48 -2.88 -22.90
N ILE A 680 -18.26 -3.97 -22.79
CA ILE A 680 -18.65 -4.55 -21.51
C ILE A 680 -17.41 -5.13 -20.82
N GLN A 681 -17.09 -4.59 -19.65
CA GLN A 681 -16.02 -5.07 -18.78
C GLN A 681 -16.56 -5.27 -17.37
N THR A 682 -15.91 -6.14 -16.59
CA THR A 682 -16.26 -6.35 -15.18
C THR A 682 -15.21 -5.71 -14.29
N GLY A 683 -15.63 -4.78 -13.44
CA GLY A 683 -14.81 -4.13 -12.43
C GLY A 683 -15.19 -4.56 -11.02
N TYR A 684 -14.26 -4.39 -10.08
CA TYR A 684 -14.50 -4.61 -8.65
C TYR A 684 -14.02 -3.44 -7.78
N GLU A 685 -14.88 -3.02 -6.85
CA GLU A 685 -14.59 -1.98 -5.87
C GLU A 685 -15.25 -2.26 -4.53
N ILE A 686 -14.58 -1.85 -3.45
CA ILE A 686 -15.08 -1.98 -2.08
C ILE A 686 -15.31 -0.57 -1.55
N ASN A 687 -16.48 0.00 -1.85
CA ASN A 687 -16.83 1.33 -1.36
C ASN A 687 -17.23 1.29 0.12
N PHE A 688 -16.24 1.24 1.01
CA PHE A 688 -16.44 1.11 2.45
C PHE A 688 -17.39 2.19 3.00
N THR A 689 -17.21 3.44 2.58
CA THR A 689 -18.03 4.58 3.00
C THR A 689 -19.50 4.42 2.63
N LYS A 690 -19.82 3.86 1.45
CA LYS A 690 -21.22 3.61 0.99
C LYS A 690 -22.00 2.79 2.01
N TYR A 691 -21.38 1.81 2.64
CA TYR A 691 -22.06 0.83 3.50
C TYR A 691 -22.29 1.30 4.94
N PHE A 692 -21.44 2.19 5.45
CA PHE A 692 -21.53 2.75 6.82
C PHE A 692 -22.02 4.20 6.84
N TYR A 693 -22.30 4.79 5.67
CA TYR A 693 -22.88 6.12 5.59
C TYR A 693 -24.30 6.12 6.16
N VAL A 694 -24.48 6.83 7.27
CA VAL A 694 -25.80 7.18 7.79
C VAL A 694 -26.16 8.56 7.25
N PRO A 695 -27.18 8.69 6.37
CA PRO A 695 -27.61 9.99 5.89
C PRO A 695 -27.99 10.87 7.08
N LYS A 696 -27.36 12.04 7.20
CA LYS A 696 -27.83 13.05 8.16
C LYS A 696 -29.21 13.48 7.71
N LYS A 697 -30.23 13.04 8.43
CA LYS A 697 -31.59 13.56 8.26
C LYS A 697 -31.50 15.05 8.55
N LEU A 698 -31.73 15.88 7.52
CA LEU A 698 -31.81 17.32 7.71
C LEU A 698 -32.91 17.57 8.74
N PRO A 699 -32.63 18.31 9.83
CA PRO A 699 -33.66 18.64 10.79
C PRO A 699 -34.75 19.41 10.05
N SER A 700 -36.00 19.12 10.39
CA SER A 700 -37.13 19.85 9.84
C SER A 700 -37.00 21.33 10.17
N ILE A 701 -37.59 22.20 9.34
CA ILE A 701 -37.63 23.65 9.60
C ILE A 701 -38.16 23.92 11.02
N LYS A 702 -39.10 23.10 11.49
CA LYS A 702 -39.65 23.21 12.85
C LYS A 702 -38.62 22.92 13.94
N GLU A 703 -37.85 21.84 13.80
CA GLU A 703 -36.78 21.49 14.74
C GLU A 703 -35.67 22.54 14.74
N LEU A 704 -35.30 23.08 13.57
CA LEU A 704 -34.34 24.18 13.47
C LEU A 704 -34.82 25.45 14.18
N VAL A 705 -36.10 25.80 14.05
CA VAL A 705 -36.68 26.97 14.73
C VAL A 705 -36.74 26.77 16.25
N GLU A 706 -37.05 25.55 16.71
CA GLU A 706 -37.02 25.22 18.15
C GLU A 706 -35.59 25.23 18.71
N ASP A 707 -34.60 24.73 17.98
CA ASP A 707 -33.19 24.79 18.38
C ASP A 707 -32.64 26.23 18.41
N ILE A 708 -33.01 27.07 17.44
CA ILE A 708 -32.63 28.50 17.43
C ILE A 708 -33.22 29.20 18.66
N LYS A 709 -34.49 28.95 18.97
CA LYS A 709 -35.13 29.52 20.17
C LYS A 709 -34.46 29.05 21.46
N ARG A 710 -34.10 27.77 21.55
CA ARG A 710 -33.35 27.23 22.70
C ARG A 710 -31.99 27.91 22.85
N LEU A 711 -31.27 28.10 21.74
CA LEU A 711 -29.97 28.80 21.74
C LEU A 711 -30.10 30.28 22.10
N GLU A 712 -31.18 30.95 21.67
CA GLU A 712 -31.49 32.33 22.09
C GLU A 712 -31.74 32.39 23.61
N GLU A 713 -32.56 31.50 24.17
CA GLU A 713 -32.81 31.40 25.62
C GLU A 713 -31.54 31.09 26.42
N GLU A 714 -30.69 30.18 25.94
CA GLU A 714 -29.38 29.88 26.54
C GLU A 714 -28.43 31.10 26.48
N SER A 715 -28.48 31.89 25.40
CA SER A 715 -27.66 33.09 25.24
C SER A 715 -28.13 34.27 26.10
N GLU A 716 -29.45 34.43 26.28
CA GLU A 716 -30.04 35.43 27.18
C GLU A 716 -29.69 35.10 28.63
N GLY A 717 -29.78 33.82 29.04
CA GLY A 717 -29.34 33.38 30.37
C GLY A 717 -27.84 33.59 30.63
N LEU A 718 -27.01 33.48 29.60
CA LEU A 718 -25.58 33.80 29.66
C LEU A 718 -25.32 35.30 29.83
N LEU A 719 -26.05 36.16 29.11
CA LEU A 719 -26.00 37.62 29.26
C LEU A 719 -26.44 38.08 30.66
N ASP A 720 -27.52 37.50 31.20
CA ASP A 720 -27.98 37.77 32.56
C ASP A 720 -26.95 37.33 33.62
N SER A 721 -26.29 36.19 33.41
CA SER A 721 -25.22 35.74 34.32
C SER A 721 -24.00 36.65 34.33
N ILE A 722 -23.69 37.29 33.19
CA ILE A 722 -22.61 38.28 33.05
C ILE A 722 -23.02 39.63 33.68
N LEU A 723 -24.27 40.04 33.52
CA LEU A 723 -24.81 41.27 34.10
C LEU A 723 -24.93 41.19 35.64
N VAL A 724 -25.38 40.07 36.19
CA VAL A 724 -25.43 39.84 37.65
C VAL A 724 -24.01 39.75 38.26
N GLY A 725 -23.01 39.33 37.48
CA GLY A 725 -21.60 39.34 37.90
C GLY A 725 -20.99 40.75 38.01
N LEU A 726 -21.58 41.77 37.36
CA LEU A 726 -21.12 43.15 37.42
C LEU A 726 -21.69 43.94 38.61
N ASP A 727 -22.80 43.50 39.20
CA ASP A 727 -23.42 44.16 40.37
C ASP A 727 -22.74 43.84 41.71
N TYR A 728 -21.63 43.08 41.72
CA TYR A 728 -20.82 42.79 42.90
C TYR A 728 -19.47 43.54 42.97
N GLU A 729 -19.22 44.49 42.06
CA GLU A 729 -18.09 45.43 42.14
C GLU A 729 -18.54 46.89 42.07
N ILE A 730 -19.31 47.36 43.07
CA ILE A 730 -19.40 48.78 43.45
C ILE A 730 -19.33 48.94 44.97
#